data_AF-A0A8H5SR17-F1
#
_entry.id   AF-A0A8H5SR17-F1
#
_cell.length_a   1.000
_cell.length_b   1.000
_cell.length_c   1.000
_cell.angle_alpha   90.00
_cell.angle_beta   90.00
_cell.angle_gamma   90.00
#
_symmetry.space_group_name_H-M   'P 1'
#
loop_
_entity.id
_entity.type
_entity.pdbx_description
1 polymer ?
#
loop_
_entity_poly.entity_id
_entity_poly.type
_entity_poly.pdbx_seq_one_letter_code
_entity_poly.pdbx_strand_id
1 'polypeptide(L)'
;MQFTSSLFLIAHMAAGALALSGDGAACQLNIECLSGYCMPHTGSDKYVCWGQRRKGDWCNVNYSGTVCNNGLKCVSHQAVPYVTMVSQNLYLSYKRDTKYLLYWMINVSNRLLRSTNGEAQSPASVNTTGQTTVNGLISMSTLISQHKEPVPNVIYRLFESIIQARSLVSTAFQELMGPDSDEELERSNESHRHFINTLRSAFKILGGEEWEKTSATTSDDTEDVEQILFANKFQELSVDKEESSDEEDDGKGKKARKYKKPKKGKKQDTQDLATDEIPIESIRIIEDSGEVGLVTDCLLAVYSTVKEWAALRVCNQSLWKEVAYEGLNSAVAGAAQMVNSTVGRRAVDIKEQFLIHAYQDQRDFVFDFQANRTGKPTKAMQAKLVKWDPNFDLERATNEERVHWRRCYTIKWLYDLVNVFSSVVVQRNRVRGEKHVYEDVDWSANGPWGVHRVLFGIEEFAGDITNMAMKKSGTDITKMIYPHHVFQMQCIVDSFTVSRGWTLSALHGHMLEAPAKKGRARRDVDLFLDRQNKRVFAGYCQTVDLLKQILEKDVKMEQHRDFFEIIKIAQLDFVDFLGEHKYTTGLDTIPPSRFADHNANGLQEYSPFLCGVGLEEGLEIAYRLGMFLWERMPEPTLMIHLHNAVVQKGYLSRPIGLCATLEDLFKHTFFAQGCKPTSGFVDALLASVGQPGSRQAQAQRQAIRYRRRYAENIHQLFDLKINHIFKRNSMLTTCRRAGWNLEAIPDEELQFGSMVFFERLSRAKHVSEKELEDTILVRKARAVGMTDEEIIDATNKLSSIANNIPNEVLTKDTPEGFQIPPQAGSEVLDGRDILDLAKFDILSDVAGIAPISSLNYLGVTCWLLITFGRIVERLKEAGNPVYFEAYEGSGPWKLEKRVALALLALKGDNEESLRIVADTLNEARSGFMDFIYWEDLETEPRERESHNQDPSVGNECTVM
;
A
#
# COMPACT_ATOMS: atom_id res chain seq x y z
N MET A 1 -26.33 2.85 5.98
CA MET A 1 -27.26 3.67 5.17
C MET A 1 -27.53 5.08 5.75
N GLN A 2 -26.87 5.52 6.82
CA GLN A 2 -26.95 6.91 7.37
C GLN A 2 -25.62 7.70 7.34
N PHE A 3 -24.56 7.12 6.78
CA PHE A 3 -23.20 7.71 6.79
C PHE A 3 -23.09 9.03 6.01
N THR A 4 -23.88 9.23 4.94
CA THR A 4 -23.86 10.47 4.15
C THR A 4 -24.48 11.65 4.89
N SER A 5 -25.49 11.43 5.73
CA SER A 5 -26.16 12.50 6.49
C SER A 5 -25.28 13.10 7.58
N SER A 6 -24.42 12.29 8.21
CA SER A 6 -23.58 12.71 9.34
C SER A 6 -22.36 13.54 8.88
N LEU A 7 -21.78 13.19 7.73
CA LEU A 7 -20.75 14.00 7.05
C LEU A 7 -21.33 15.34 6.57
N PHE A 8 -22.59 15.36 6.11
CA PHE A 8 -23.31 16.58 5.75
C PHE A 8 -23.55 17.50 6.95
N LEU A 9 -23.86 16.93 8.13
CA LEU A 9 -24.06 17.67 9.36
C LEU A 9 -22.76 18.40 9.78
N ILE A 10 -21.65 17.67 9.88
CA ILE A 10 -20.34 18.24 10.25
C ILE A 10 -19.86 19.29 9.23
N ALA A 11 -20.10 19.06 7.93
CA ALA A 11 -19.74 20.00 6.87
C ALA A 11 -20.60 21.27 6.84
N HIS A 12 -21.87 21.21 7.23
CA HIS A 12 -22.71 22.41 7.44
C HIS A 12 -22.34 23.17 8.71
N MET A 13 -22.00 22.47 9.80
CA MET A 13 -21.56 23.07 11.06
C MET A 13 -20.28 23.90 10.89
N ALA A 14 -19.28 23.39 10.15
CA ALA A 14 -18.03 24.12 9.88
C ALA A 14 -18.19 25.33 8.93
N ALA A 15 -19.31 25.39 8.19
CA ALA A 15 -19.63 26.51 7.29
C ALA A 15 -20.40 27.64 8.00
N GLY A 16 -21.17 27.34 9.05
CA GLY A 16 -21.94 28.33 9.82
C GLY A 16 -21.10 29.14 10.83
N ALA A 17 -20.16 28.49 11.52
CA ALA A 17 -19.45 29.11 12.65
C ALA A 17 -18.35 30.14 12.29
N LEU A 18 -17.99 30.29 11.01
CA LEU A 18 -16.87 31.15 10.58
C LEU A 18 -17.29 32.39 9.77
N ALA A 19 -18.57 32.78 9.84
CA ALA A 19 -19.03 34.01 9.19
C ALA A 19 -18.67 35.29 9.96
N LEU A 20 -18.22 35.24 11.22
CA LEU A 20 -17.94 36.43 12.03
C LEU A 20 -16.86 36.19 13.10
N SER A 21 -15.63 36.64 12.86
CA SER A 21 -14.84 37.46 13.80
C SER A 21 -13.39 37.58 13.34
N GLY A 22 -12.97 38.84 13.16
CA GLY A 22 -11.59 39.22 12.90
C GLY A 22 -10.86 39.65 14.17
N ASP A 23 -9.62 40.07 13.91
CA ASP A 23 -8.65 40.77 14.76
C ASP A 23 -7.85 39.93 15.76
N GLY A 24 -6.54 39.90 15.49
CA GLY A 24 -5.51 39.32 16.33
C GLY A 24 -5.05 40.24 17.47
N ALA A 25 -4.27 39.66 18.38
CA ALA A 25 -3.52 40.39 19.40
C ALA A 25 -2.13 39.78 19.56
N ALA A 26 -1.11 40.64 19.46
CA ALA A 26 0.29 40.34 19.72
C ALA A 26 0.58 40.32 21.23
N CYS A 27 1.53 39.49 21.67
CA CYS A 27 2.22 39.67 22.95
C CYS A 27 3.72 39.39 22.78
N GLN A 28 4.52 40.44 23.05
CA GLN A 28 5.96 40.36 23.30
C GLN A 28 6.20 39.91 24.74
N LEU A 29 7.08 38.94 24.96
CA LEU A 29 7.86 38.85 26.19
C LEU A 29 9.28 38.39 25.88
N ASN A 30 10.21 39.13 26.47
CA ASN A 30 11.65 39.12 26.35
C ASN A 30 12.21 38.37 27.57
N ILE A 31 13.16 37.44 27.41
CA ILE A 31 14.31 37.18 28.31
C ILE A 31 15.11 35.97 27.78
N GLU A 32 16.43 36.14 27.80
CA GLU A 32 17.45 35.34 27.15
C GLU A 32 17.94 34.17 28.03
N CYS A 33 17.70 32.92 27.61
CA CYS A 33 18.54 31.72 27.87
C CYS A 33 17.95 30.52 27.11
N LEU A 34 18.54 30.15 25.98
CA LEU A 34 18.20 28.94 25.22
C LEU A 34 19.09 27.78 25.71
N SER A 35 18.45 26.74 26.23
CA SER A 35 18.90 25.33 26.30
C SER A 35 20.41 25.05 26.44
N GLY A 36 20.83 24.53 27.59
CA GLY A 36 22.11 23.83 27.75
C GLY A 36 21.88 22.42 28.30
N TYR A 37 22.56 21.42 27.74
CA TYR A 37 22.53 20.04 28.23
C TYR A 37 23.78 19.78 29.08
N CYS A 38 23.61 19.10 30.21
CA CYS A 38 24.69 18.66 31.08
C CYS A 38 24.80 17.12 30.96
N MET A 39 25.92 16.60 30.48
CA MET A 39 26.17 15.15 30.44
C MET A 39 27.15 14.72 31.55
N PRO A 40 26.93 13.56 32.20
CA PRO A 40 27.89 12.97 33.11
C PRO A 40 29.10 12.45 32.32
N HIS A 41 30.32 12.71 32.81
CA HIS A 41 31.50 12.09 32.21
C HIS A 41 31.54 10.63 32.64
N THR A 42 31.51 9.71 31.67
CA THR A 42 31.53 8.25 31.90
C THR A 42 32.63 7.87 32.89
N GLY A 43 32.23 7.45 34.10
CA GLY A 43 33.11 7.02 35.18
C GLY A 43 33.41 8.04 36.30
N SER A 44 32.73 9.21 36.37
CA SER A 44 32.87 10.12 37.53
C SER A 44 31.60 10.92 37.87
N ASP A 45 31.52 11.43 39.10
CA ASP A 45 30.41 12.26 39.63
C ASP A 45 30.43 13.73 39.14
N LYS A 46 31.17 14.03 38.07
CA LYS A 46 31.29 15.39 37.49
C LYS A 46 30.51 15.50 36.17
N TYR A 47 29.73 16.58 36.05
CA TYR A 47 28.95 16.92 34.86
C TYR A 47 29.64 18.03 34.06
N VAL A 48 29.55 17.97 32.72
CA VAL A 48 29.99 19.03 31.80
C VAL A 48 28.77 19.62 31.10
N CYS A 49 28.63 20.95 31.12
CA CYS A 49 27.52 21.67 30.50
C CYS A 49 27.97 22.35 29.19
N TRP A 50 27.18 22.21 28.12
CA TRP A 50 27.41 22.83 26.82
C TRP A 50 26.31 23.86 26.50
N GLY A 51 26.67 25.02 25.92
CA GLY A 51 25.72 26.06 25.51
C GLY A 51 26.23 26.96 24.38
N GLN A 52 25.32 27.40 23.51
CA GLN A 52 25.59 28.21 22.31
C GLN A 52 25.38 29.72 22.57
N ARG A 53 26.24 30.59 22.04
CA ARG A 53 26.02 32.05 22.01
C ARG A 53 25.49 32.51 20.64
N ARG A 54 24.68 33.57 20.63
CA ARG A 54 23.95 34.16 19.48
C ARG A 54 24.78 34.61 18.25
N LYS A 55 26.08 34.34 18.17
CA LYS A 55 26.92 34.62 16.99
C LYS A 55 27.97 33.53 16.82
N GLY A 56 27.59 32.45 16.13
CA GLY A 56 28.48 31.67 15.24
C GLY A 56 29.58 30.78 15.83
N ASP A 57 30.13 31.05 17.02
CA ASP A 57 31.32 30.32 17.51
C ASP A 57 31.04 29.42 18.72
N TRP A 58 31.48 28.16 18.66
CA TRP A 58 31.49 27.21 19.76
C TRP A 58 32.61 27.58 20.75
N CYS A 59 32.28 27.82 22.03
CA CYS A 59 33.27 28.10 23.06
C CYS A 59 33.37 26.92 24.04
N ASN A 60 34.54 26.26 24.08
CA ASN A 60 34.86 25.27 25.10
C ASN A 60 35.19 26.00 26.42
N VAL A 61 34.25 26.05 27.36
CA VAL A 61 34.51 26.58 28.70
C VAL A 61 34.43 25.43 29.70
N ASN A 62 35.60 24.93 30.13
CA ASN A 62 35.70 23.94 31.19
C ASN A 62 35.40 24.59 32.55
N TYR A 63 34.16 24.45 33.03
CA TYR A 63 33.82 24.73 34.42
C TYR A 63 33.68 23.39 35.17
N SER A 64 34.42 23.22 36.26
CA SER A 64 34.25 22.07 37.17
C SER A 64 33.95 22.60 38.58
N GLY A 65 32.75 22.35 39.07
CA GLY A 65 32.27 22.79 40.38
C GLY A 65 31.01 22.03 40.79
N THR A 66 30.89 21.79 42.10
CA THR A 66 29.82 21.00 42.74
C THR A 66 28.50 21.77 42.85
N VAL A 67 27.43 21.15 42.32
CA VAL A 67 25.98 21.30 42.57
C VAL A 67 25.50 22.62 43.21
N CYS A 68 24.74 23.41 42.43
CA CYS A 68 23.91 24.50 42.92
C CYS A 68 22.73 23.96 43.75
N ASN A 69 22.78 24.20 45.06
CA ASN A 69 21.62 24.27 45.94
C ASN A 69 20.73 25.45 45.52
N ASN A 70 19.58 25.20 44.88
CA ASN A 70 18.42 26.11 44.88
C ASN A 70 17.15 25.38 44.43
N GLY A 71 16.53 24.64 45.34
CA GLY A 71 15.07 24.74 45.54
C GLY A 71 14.08 24.12 44.55
N LEU A 72 14.48 23.24 43.62
CA LEU A 72 13.50 22.47 42.82
C LEU A 72 13.20 21.13 43.49
N LYS A 73 12.05 21.05 44.18
CA LYS A 73 11.44 19.77 44.59
C LYS A 73 10.85 19.10 43.33
N CYS A 74 11.39 17.97 42.92
CA CYS A 74 10.70 17.06 42.02
C CYS A 74 9.51 16.45 42.76
N VAL A 75 8.28 16.83 42.36
CA VAL A 75 7.06 16.14 42.76
C VAL A 75 6.77 15.08 41.71
N SER A 76 6.89 13.81 42.07
CA SER A 76 6.45 12.71 41.20
C SER A 76 4.93 12.74 41.11
N HIS A 77 4.39 13.10 39.94
CA HIS A 77 3.02 12.70 39.63
C HIS A 77 3.01 11.25 39.17
N GLN A 78 2.16 10.47 39.85
CA GLN A 78 1.99 9.03 39.68
C GLN A 78 1.70 8.71 38.21
N ALA A 79 2.49 7.78 37.68
CA ALA A 79 2.29 7.18 36.38
C ALA A 79 0.97 6.39 36.37
N VAL A 80 0.17 6.60 35.32
CA VAL A 80 -0.99 5.77 35.00
C VAL A 80 -0.48 4.53 34.24
N PRO A 81 -0.92 3.30 34.54
CA PRO A 81 -0.43 2.09 33.88
C PRO A 81 -0.82 2.05 32.40
N TYR A 82 0.14 1.72 31.55
CA TYR A 82 -0.04 1.53 30.10
C TYR A 82 -0.54 0.10 29.83
N VAL A 83 -1.69 -0.03 29.13
CA VAL A 83 -2.18 -1.30 28.60
C VAL A 83 -2.06 -1.28 27.07
N THR A 84 -1.54 -2.37 26.53
CA THR A 84 -1.35 -2.70 25.11
C THR A 84 -2.66 -2.64 24.32
N MET A 85 -2.81 -1.64 23.45
CA MET A 85 -3.89 -1.57 22.46
C MET A 85 -3.51 -2.34 21.19
N VAL A 86 -4.31 -3.35 20.87
CA VAL A 86 -4.28 -4.06 19.57
C VAL A 86 -4.58 -3.06 18.45
N SER A 87 -3.72 -3.05 17.42
CA SER A 87 -3.77 -2.27 16.17
C SER A 87 -5.03 -2.57 15.34
N GLN A 88 -6.18 -2.04 15.77
CA GLN A 88 -7.44 -2.05 15.01
C GLN A 88 -8.11 -0.67 15.13
N ASN A 89 -8.73 -0.20 14.04
CA ASN A 89 -9.54 1.03 13.94
C ASN A 89 -10.30 1.30 15.25
N LEU A 90 -10.18 2.52 15.80
CA LEU A 90 -10.68 2.86 17.13
C LEU A 90 -12.15 2.48 17.32
N TYR A 91 -12.98 2.67 16.29
CA TYR A 91 -14.38 2.28 16.30
C TYR A 91 -14.56 0.75 16.29
N LEU A 92 -13.80 0.01 15.46
CA LEU A 92 -13.86 -1.45 15.43
C LEU A 92 -13.43 -2.07 16.77
N SER A 93 -12.31 -1.59 17.33
CA SER A 93 -11.83 -1.99 18.67
C SER A 93 -12.88 -1.71 19.73
N TYR A 94 -13.43 -0.49 19.75
CA TYR A 94 -14.51 -0.13 20.65
C TYR A 94 -15.74 -1.06 20.52
N LYS A 95 -16.18 -1.39 19.30
CA LYS A 95 -17.33 -2.31 19.09
C LYS A 95 -17.00 -3.74 19.49
N ARG A 96 -15.80 -4.24 19.20
CA ARG A 96 -15.34 -5.58 19.59
C ARG A 96 -15.27 -5.69 21.11
N ASP A 97 -14.58 -4.76 21.76
CA ASP A 97 -14.37 -4.79 23.21
C ASP A 97 -15.70 -4.63 23.96
N THR A 98 -16.60 -3.78 23.46
CA THR A 98 -17.97 -3.66 23.98
C THR A 98 -18.73 -4.99 23.87
N LYS A 99 -18.62 -5.71 22.75
CA LYS A 99 -19.27 -7.03 22.59
C LYS A 99 -18.70 -8.06 23.54
N TYR A 100 -17.38 -8.13 23.71
CA TYR A 100 -16.72 -9.08 24.59
C TYR A 100 -17.06 -8.82 26.06
N LEU A 101 -17.07 -7.56 26.48
CA LEU A 101 -17.48 -7.18 27.83
C LEU A 101 -18.94 -7.61 28.10
N LEU A 102 -19.85 -7.31 27.16
CA LEU A 102 -21.25 -7.67 27.29
C LEU A 102 -21.49 -9.17 27.29
N TYR A 103 -20.80 -9.91 26.43
CA TYR A 103 -20.87 -11.37 26.38
C TYR A 103 -20.55 -11.97 27.74
N TRP A 104 -19.45 -11.54 28.35
CA TRP A 104 -19.07 -12.00 29.69
C TRP A 104 -20.11 -11.59 30.75
N MET A 105 -20.48 -10.31 30.82
CA MET A 105 -21.41 -9.81 31.83
C MET A 105 -22.79 -10.50 31.76
N ILE A 106 -23.31 -10.70 30.54
CA ILE A 106 -24.61 -11.34 30.32
C ILE A 106 -24.55 -12.82 30.70
N ASN A 107 -23.50 -13.54 30.28
CA ASN A 107 -23.39 -14.97 30.58
C ASN A 107 -23.19 -15.24 32.07
N VAL A 108 -22.33 -14.47 32.74
CA VAL A 108 -22.14 -14.59 34.20
C VAL A 108 -23.43 -14.22 34.94
N SER A 109 -24.08 -13.12 34.57
CA SER A 109 -25.35 -12.72 35.20
C SER A 109 -26.46 -13.75 34.98
N ASN A 110 -26.58 -14.31 33.78
CA ASN A 110 -27.55 -15.36 33.46
C ASN A 110 -27.25 -16.66 34.23
N ARG A 111 -25.98 -17.05 34.36
CA ARG A 111 -25.56 -18.19 35.17
C ARG A 111 -25.94 -17.99 36.63
N LEU A 112 -25.67 -16.81 37.18
CA LEU A 112 -26.05 -16.45 38.54
C LEU A 112 -27.57 -16.51 38.72
N LEU A 113 -28.36 -15.84 37.87
CA LEU A 113 -29.83 -15.86 37.93
C LEU A 113 -30.43 -17.27 37.82
N ARG A 114 -29.82 -18.15 37.00
CA ARG A 114 -30.23 -19.55 36.91
C ARG A 114 -29.92 -20.32 38.20
N SER A 115 -28.82 -20.00 38.88
CA SER A 115 -28.43 -20.63 40.16
C SER A 115 -29.24 -20.13 41.37
N THR A 116 -29.74 -18.88 41.36
CA THR A 116 -30.50 -18.29 42.49
C THR A 116 -32.00 -18.62 42.50
N ASN A 117 -32.54 -19.24 41.44
CA ASN A 117 -33.96 -19.62 41.35
C ASN A 117 -34.43 -20.66 42.41
N GLY A 118 -33.55 -21.11 43.31
CA GLY A 118 -33.88 -21.96 44.46
C GLY A 118 -34.46 -21.21 45.67
N GLU A 119 -34.26 -19.90 45.82
CA GLU A 119 -34.80 -19.14 46.97
C GLU A 119 -35.32 -17.76 46.54
N ALA A 120 -36.58 -17.48 46.90
CA ALA A 120 -37.40 -16.42 46.32
C ALA A 120 -36.90 -14.98 46.60
N GLN A 121 -36.68 -14.19 45.53
CA GLN A 121 -37.07 -12.76 45.41
C GLN A 121 -36.83 -12.18 43.98
N SER A 122 -37.90 -11.63 43.38
CA SER A 122 -37.97 -10.67 42.24
C SER A 122 -37.63 -11.13 40.79
N PRO A 123 -38.32 -10.60 39.75
CA PRO A 123 -38.32 -11.13 38.38
C PRO A 123 -37.21 -10.51 37.54
N ALA A 124 -35.94 -10.79 37.85
CA ALA A 124 -34.87 -10.52 36.89
C ALA A 124 -34.89 -11.67 35.85
N SER A 125 -35.59 -11.45 34.73
CA SER A 125 -35.64 -12.44 33.65
C SER A 125 -34.23 -12.65 33.08
N VAL A 126 -33.82 -13.92 32.95
CA VAL A 126 -32.63 -14.32 32.19
C VAL A 126 -32.62 -13.58 30.86
N ASN A 127 -31.52 -12.90 30.54
CA ASN A 127 -31.40 -12.19 29.27
C ASN A 127 -31.25 -13.22 28.16
N THR A 128 -32.29 -13.41 27.35
CA THR A 128 -32.29 -14.34 26.21
C THR A 128 -32.08 -13.63 24.86
N THR A 129 -31.98 -12.30 24.88
CA THR A 129 -31.97 -11.45 23.67
C THR A 129 -30.59 -10.91 23.30
N GLY A 130 -29.62 -11.01 24.21
CA GLY A 130 -28.29 -10.40 24.08
C GLY A 130 -28.27 -8.88 24.23
N GLN A 131 -29.42 -8.25 24.45
CA GLN A 131 -29.55 -6.80 24.49
C GLN A 131 -29.61 -6.29 25.92
N THR A 132 -28.90 -5.20 26.22
CA THR A 132 -28.92 -4.56 27.54
C THR A 132 -28.94 -3.04 27.42
N THR A 133 -29.43 -2.32 28.43
CA THR A 133 -29.33 -0.86 28.50
C THR A 133 -28.09 -0.41 29.27
N VAL A 134 -27.76 0.87 29.21
CA VAL A 134 -26.65 1.45 29.98
C VAL A 134 -26.87 1.22 31.48
N ASN A 135 -28.11 1.34 31.96
CA ASN A 135 -28.49 1.01 33.34
C ASN A 135 -28.43 -0.50 33.63
N GLY A 136 -28.71 -1.35 32.64
CA GLY A 136 -28.58 -2.80 32.76
C GLY A 136 -27.15 -3.25 33.10
N LEU A 137 -26.12 -2.50 32.71
CA LEU A 137 -24.72 -2.76 33.10
C LEU A 137 -24.51 -2.65 34.60
N ILE A 138 -25.14 -1.68 35.27
CA ILE A 138 -25.07 -1.50 36.73
C ILE A 138 -25.77 -2.66 37.43
N SER A 139 -26.95 -3.06 36.94
CA SER A 139 -27.70 -4.19 37.51
C SER A 139 -26.89 -5.49 37.43
N MET A 140 -26.29 -5.78 36.28
CA MET A 140 -25.43 -6.96 36.10
C MET A 140 -24.18 -6.89 36.97
N SER A 141 -23.50 -5.74 37.01
CA SER A 141 -22.30 -5.55 37.86
C SER A 141 -22.60 -5.75 39.34
N THR A 142 -23.75 -5.23 39.81
CA THR A 142 -24.20 -5.38 41.20
C THR A 142 -24.50 -6.84 41.52
N LEU A 143 -25.17 -7.55 40.61
CA LEU A 143 -25.46 -8.98 40.77
C LEU A 143 -24.17 -9.81 40.88
N ILE A 144 -23.21 -9.58 39.98
CA ILE A 144 -21.91 -10.27 39.96
C ILE A 144 -21.14 -10.00 41.25
N SER A 145 -21.09 -8.73 41.68
CA SER A 145 -20.41 -8.31 42.91
C SER A 145 -21.04 -8.92 44.17
N GLN A 146 -22.38 -8.94 44.26
CA GLN A 146 -23.11 -9.55 45.39
C GLN A 146 -22.83 -11.05 45.55
N HIS A 147 -22.66 -11.76 44.44
CA HIS A 147 -22.35 -13.20 44.44
C HIS A 147 -20.84 -13.50 44.57
N LYS A 148 -19.98 -12.46 44.71
CA LYS A 148 -18.52 -12.57 44.84
C LYS A 148 -17.86 -13.41 43.75
N GLU A 149 -18.39 -13.34 42.53
CA GLU A 149 -17.80 -14.00 41.38
C GLU A 149 -16.43 -13.38 41.05
N PRO A 150 -15.37 -14.19 40.82
CA PRO A 150 -14.07 -13.68 40.44
C PRO A 150 -14.13 -13.04 39.05
N VAL A 151 -13.66 -11.78 38.95
CA VAL A 151 -13.63 -11.04 37.70
C VAL A 151 -12.25 -11.21 37.05
N PRO A 152 -12.16 -11.79 35.83
CA PRO A 152 -10.90 -11.93 35.13
C PRO A 152 -10.24 -10.58 34.81
N ASN A 153 -8.90 -10.51 34.86
CA ASN A 153 -8.13 -9.29 34.55
C ASN A 153 -8.47 -8.70 33.17
N VAL A 154 -8.75 -9.55 32.19
CA VAL A 154 -9.15 -9.13 30.85
C VAL A 154 -10.42 -8.28 30.84
N ILE A 155 -11.35 -8.50 31.77
CA ILE A 155 -12.60 -7.72 31.85
C ILE A 155 -12.32 -6.29 32.29
N TYR A 156 -11.41 -6.09 33.25
CA TYR A 156 -10.98 -4.75 33.65
C TYR A 156 -10.30 -4.01 32.49
N ARG A 157 -9.43 -4.69 31.72
CA ARG A 157 -8.82 -4.13 30.50
C ARG A 157 -9.86 -3.74 29.44
N LEU A 158 -10.93 -4.53 29.27
CA LEU A 158 -12.04 -4.19 28.36
C LEU A 158 -12.79 -2.92 28.81
N PHE A 159 -13.06 -2.77 30.11
CA PHE A 159 -13.66 -1.53 30.65
C PHE A 159 -12.79 -0.30 30.35
N GLU A 160 -11.48 -0.38 30.61
CA GLU A 160 -10.54 0.71 30.33
C GLU A 160 -10.51 1.09 28.85
N SER A 161 -10.41 0.11 27.95
CA SER A 161 -10.41 0.33 26.50
C SER A 161 -11.66 1.08 26.03
N ILE A 162 -12.85 0.64 26.46
CA ILE A 162 -14.13 1.25 26.07
C ILE A 162 -14.26 2.68 26.63
N ILE A 163 -13.88 2.88 27.91
CA ILE A 163 -13.90 4.19 28.56
C ILE A 163 -12.96 5.16 27.85
N GLN A 164 -11.75 4.71 27.50
CA GLN A 164 -10.74 5.50 26.82
C GLN A 164 -11.23 5.92 25.43
N ALA A 165 -11.78 5.00 24.64
CA ALA A 165 -12.27 5.28 23.30
C ALA A 165 -13.35 6.38 23.29
N ARG A 166 -14.35 6.29 24.18
CA ARG A 166 -15.39 7.32 24.29
C ARG A 166 -14.89 8.63 24.90
N SER A 167 -13.95 8.58 25.84
CA SER A 167 -13.37 9.78 26.43
C SER A 167 -12.58 10.60 25.41
N LEU A 168 -11.83 9.91 24.54
CA LEU A 168 -11.08 10.55 23.44
C LEU A 168 -12.01 11.30 22.48
N VAL A 169 -13.09 10.65 22.05
CA VAL A 169 -14.05 11.26 21.10
C VAL A 169 -14.81 12.41 21.75
N SER A 170 -15.26 12.26 23.00
CA SER A 170 -15.93 13.35 23.71
C SER A 170 -15.03 14.57 23.92
N THR A 171 -13.75 14.35 24.23
CA THR A 171 -12.78 15.46 24.39
C THR A 171 -12.58 16.18 23.05
N ALA A 172 -12.38 15.43 21.96
CA ALA A 172 -12.21 16.01 20.64
C ALA A 172 -13.45 16.82 20.19
N PHE A 173 -14.65 16.29 20.45
CA PHE A 173 -15.89 17.02 20.14
C PHE A 173 -16.10 18.25 21.03
N GLN A 174 -15.67 18.23 22.28
CA GLN A 174 -15.69 19.43 23.13
C GLN A 174 -14.75 20.52 22.61
N GLU A 175 -13.55 20.14 22.14
CA GLU A 175 -12.61 21.07 21.50
C GLU A 175 -13.15 21.65 20.18
N LEU A 176 -14.07 20.94 19.53
CA LEU A 176 -14.75 21.38 18.30
C LEU A 176 -15.94 22.33 18.54
N MET A 177 -16.35 22.54 19.79
CA MET A 177 -17.52 23.36 20.13
C MET A 177 -17.15 24.85 20.21
N GLY A 178 -17.68 25.63 19.26
CA GLY A 178 -17.63 27.10 19.31
C GLY A 178 -18.83 27.72 20.04
N PRO A 179 -18.95 29.05 20.08
CA PRO A 179 -20.08 29.76 20.72
C PRO A 179 -21.46 29.45 20.12
N ASP A 180 -21.51 28.99 18.88
CA ASP A 180 -22.71 28.62 18.12
C ASP A 180 -22.77 27.10 17.86
N SER A 181 -22.46 26.27 18.87
CA SER A 181 -22.49 24.82 18.76
C SER A 181 -23.88 24.24 18.49
N ASP A 182 -23.94 23.19 17.67
CA ASP A 182 -25.18 22.49 17.31
C ASP A 182 -25.73 21.68 18.50
N GLU A 183 -27.01 21.85 18.80
CA GLU A 183 -27.77 21.15 19.84
C GLU A 183 -27.66 19.61 19.72
N GLU A 184 -27.40 19.06 18.53
CA GLU A 184 -27.17 17.63 18.32
C GLU A 184 -25.79 17.16 18.79
N LEU A 185 -24.74 17.99 18.65
CA LEU A 185 -23.39 17.69 19.13
C LEU A 185 -23.30 17.84 20.66
N GLU A 186 -24.01 18.81 21.23
CA GLU A 186 -24.13 18.96 22.69
C GLU A 186 -24.77 17.72 23.30
N ARG A 187 -25.90 17.28 22.73
CA ARG A 187 -26.60 16.05 23.15
C ARG A 187 -25.74 14.79 23.00
N SER A 188 -24.93 14.69 21.93
CA SER A 188 -24.00 13.55 21.77
C SER A 188 -22.89 13.57 22.81
N ASN A 189 -22.31 14.74 23.12
CA ASN A 189 -21.32 14.89 24.18
C ASN A 189 -21.87 14.57 25.58
N GLU A 190 -23.13 14.94 25.84
CA GLU A 190 -23.83 14.55 27.06
C GLU A 190 -24.07 13.04 27.13
N SER A 191 -24.42 12.39 26.02
CA SER A 191 -24.54 10.92 25.94
C SER A 191 -23.20 10.24 26.22
N HIS A 192 -22.10 10.69 25.61
CA HIS A 192 -20.75 10.20 25.90
C HIS A 192 -20.44 10.29 27.39
N ARG A 193 -20.70 11.44 28.01
CA ARG A 193 -20.45 11.67 29.44
C ARG A 193 -21.30 10.75 30.31
N HIS A 194 -22.59 10.60 30.02
CA HIS A 194 -23.48 9.71 30.75
C HIS A 194 -22.98 8.26 30.68
N PHE A 195 -22.64 7.77 29.50
CA PHE A 195 -22.16 6.41 29.30
C PHE A 195 -20.80 6.15 29.98
N ILE A 196 -19.85 7.08 29.89
CA ILE A 196 -18.55 6.99 30.56
C ILE A 196 -18.74 6.89 32.08
N ASN A 197 -19.62 7.71 32.65
CA ASN A 197 -19.90 7.70 34.09
C ASN A 197 -20.53 6.37 34.53
N THR A 198 -21.43 5.80 33.73
CA THR A 198 -22.06 4.53 34.04
C THR A 198 -21.06 3.36 33.93
N LEU A 199 -20.20 3.33 32.91
CA LEU A 199 -19.15 2.33 32.82
C LEU A 199 -18.13 2.42 33.97
N ARG A 200 -17.73 3.63 34.37
CA ARG A 200 -16.87 3.83 35.55
C ARG A 200 -17.53 3.33 36.83
N SER A 201 -18.83 3.53 36.96
CA SER A 201 -19.61 3.02 38.10
C SER A 201 -19.67 1.49 38.11
N ALA A 202 -19.93 0.86 36.96
CA ALA A 202 -19.89 -0.60 36.81
C ALA A 202 -18.50 -1.17 37.13
N PHE A 203 -17.44 -0.56 36.59
CA PHE A 203 -16.06 -0.91 36.85
C PHE A 203 -15.73 -0.87 38.35
N LYS A 204 -16.16 0.18 39.05
CA LYS A 204 -16.00 0.31 40.50
C LYS A 204 -16.74 -0.79 41.28
N ILE A 205 -17.99 -1.09 40.91
CA ILE A 205 -18.81 -2.13 41.57
C ILE A 205 -18.14 -3.52 41.47
N LEU A 206 -17.47 -3.79 40.36
CA LEU A 206 -16.75 -5.04 40.11
C LEU A 206 -15.35 -5.10 40.75
N GLY A 207 -14.93 -4.09 41.52
CA GLY A 207 -13.63 -4.08 42.20
C GLY A 207 -12.47 -3.49 41.37
N GLY A 208 -12.76 -2.78 40.27
CA GLY A 208 -11.74 -2.20 39.39
C GLY A 208 -10.77 -1.22 40.07
N GLU A 209 -11.21 -0.48 41.09
CA GLU A 209 -10.33 0.45 41.85
C GLU A 209 -9.27 -0.28 42.70
N GLU A 210 -9.54 -1.52 43.10
CA GLU A 210 -8.56 -2.36 43.80
C GLU A 210 -7.60 -2.99 42.79
N TRP A 211 -8.12 -3.43 41.64
CA TRP A 211 -7.32 -3.90 40.53
C TRP A 211 -6.33 -2.84 40.02
N GLU A 212 -6.75 -1.61 39.76
CA GLU A 212 -5.87 -0.51 39.31
C GLU A 212 -4.68 -0.28 40.26
N LYS A 213 -4.90 -0.41 41.56
CA LYS A 213 -3.84 -0.25 42.58
C LYS A 213 -2.88 -1.42 42.63
N THR A 214 -3.33 -2.62 42.26
CA THR A 214 -2.54 -3.86 42.34
C THR A 214 -1.78 -4.13 41.04
N SER A 215 -2.39 -3.82 39.89
CA SER A 215 -1.83 -3.96 38.54
C SER A 215 -0.65 -3.02 38.25
N ALA A 216 -0.51 -1.93 39.01
CA ALA A 216 0.68 -1.06 38.95
C ALA A 216 1.98 -1.77 39.40
N THR A 217 1.89 -2.98 39.96
CA THR A 217 3.02 -3.73 40.57
C THR A 217 3.40 -5.01 39.83
N THR A 218 2.61 -5.46 38.85
CA THR A 218 2.85 -6.71 38.09
C THR A 218 2.69 -6.43 36.59
N SER A 219 3.80 -6.21 35.89
CA SER A 219 3.85 -6.35 34.43
C SER A 219 4.06 -7.82 34.08
N ASP A 220 3.50 -8.24 32.94
CA ASP A 220 3.79 -9.52 32.25
C ASP A 220 2.78 -10.67 32.47
N ASP A 221 1.54 -10.47 32.02
CA ASP A 221 0.66 -11.58 31.61
C ASP A 221 -0.20 -11.12 30.41
N THR A 222 0.28 -11.45 29.21
CA THR A 222 -0.40 -11.26 27.93
C THR A 222 -1.21 -12.50 27.58
N GLU A 223 -2.30 -12.73 28.30
CA GLU A 223 -3.23 -13.82 27.97
C GLU A 223 -4.21 -13.40 26.85
N ASP A 224 -4.45 -14.31 25.90
CA ASP A 224 -5.33 -14.13 24.74
C ASP A 224 -6.80 -13.96 25.17
N VAL A 225 -7.38 -12.81 24.85
CA VAL A 225 -8.75 -12.39 25.22
C VAL A 225 -9.80 -13.43 24.80
N GLU A 226 -9.63 -14.05 23.64
CA GLU A 226 -10.57 -15.05 23.13
C GLU A 226 -10.40 -16.40 23.83
N GLN A 227 -9.17 -16.79 24.16
CA GLN A 227 -8.93 -18.03 24.90
C GLN A 227 -9.53 -17.98 26.30
N ILE A 228 -9.41 -16.88 27.04
CA ILE A 228 -10.00 -16.76 28.40
C ILE A 228 -11.54 -16.73 28.34
N LEU A 229 -12.10 -15.98 27.39
CA LEU A 229 -13.56 -15.84 27.25
C LEU A 229 -14.24 -17.14 26.77
N PHE A 230 -13.54 -17.96 25.97
CA PHE A 230 -14.07 -19.21 25.40
C PHE A 230 -13.49 -20.50 26.02
N ALA A 231 -12.54 -20.45 26.95
CA ALA A 231 -11.97 -21.63 27.62
C ALA A 231 -13.03 -22.49 28.33
N ASN A 232 -14.14 -21.88 28.78
CA ASN A 232 -15.24 -22.59 29.43
C ASN A 232 -16.08 -23.47 28.48
N LYS A 233 -15.85 -23.44 27.16
CA LYS A 233 -16.63 -24.27 26.22
C LYS A 233 -16.31 -25.76 26.24
N PHE A 234 -15.20 -26.17 26.88
CA PHE A 234 -14.72 -27.56 26.87
C PHE A 234 -14.65 -28.23 28.25
N GLN A 235 -14.92 -27.51 29.35
CA GLN A 235 -14.97 -28.12 30.69
C GLN A 235 -16.27 -28.92 30.95
N GLU A 236 -17.34 -28.73 30.18
CA GLU A 236 -18.58 -29.51 30.30
C GLU A 236 -18.51 -30.93 29.70
N LEU A 237 -17.34 -31.36 29.21
CA LEU A 237 -17.13 -32.69 28.60
C LEU A 237 -16.17 -33.61 29.37
N SER A 238 -15.78 -33.28 30.60
CA SER A 238 -15.04 -34.23 31.45
C SER A 238 -16.01 -35.22 32.11
N VAL A 239 -16.25 -36.35 31.45
CA VAL A 239 -16.91 -37.53 32.04
C VAL A 239 -15.91 -38.22 32.96
N ASP A 240 -16.25 -38.31 34.25
CA ASP A 240 -15.52 -39.10 35.23
C ASP A 240 -15.48 -40.59 34.81
N LYS A 241 -14.27 -41.17 34.89
CA LYS A 241 -14.02 -42.58 34.63
C LYS A 241 -14.62 -43.43 35.76
N GLU A 242 -15.38 -44.46 35.39
CA GLU A 242 -15.39 -45.76 36.08
C GLU A 242 -15.85 -46.86 35.10
N GLU A 243 -15.01 -47.91 34.99
CA GLU A 243 -15.21 -49.33 34.61
C GLU A 243 -16.34 -49.70 33.61
N SER A 244 -16.18 -50.52 32.55
CA SER A 244 -15.53 -51.83 32.47
C SER A 244 -15.58 -52.38 31.02
N SER A 245 -14.57 -53.18 30.67
CA SER A 245 -14.57 -54.41 29.83
C SER A 245 -15.18 -54.48 28.41
N ASP A 246 -14.33 -55.02 27.53
CA ASP A 246 -14.59 -55.99 26.43
C ASP A 246 -15.35 -55.49 25.18
N GLU A 247 -15.07 -55.90 23.95
CA GLU A 247 -14.06 -56.74 23.29
C GLU A 247 -14.18 -56.44 21.77
N GLU A 248 -13.28 -57.04 20.99
CA GLU A 248 -13.08 -57.09 19.53
C GLU A 248 -14.39 -57.18 18.68
N ASP A 249 -14.48 -56.75 17.41
CA ASP A 249 -13.89 -57.43 16.24
C ASP A 249 -14.30 -56.73 14.90
N ASP A 250 -13.53 -57.05 13.85
CA ASP A 250 -13.59 -56.77 12.40
C ASP A 250 -15.00 -56.63 11.76
N GLY A 251 -15.23 -55.93 10.64
CA GLY A 251 -14.51 -55.95 9.37
C GLY A 251 -15.37 -55.46 8.18
N LYS A 252 -14.67 -54.92 7.17
CA LYS A 252 -14.96 -54.66 5.74
C LYS A 252 -16.33 -55.05 5.13
N GLY A 253 -16.86 -54.16 4.25
CA GLY A 253 -17.46 -54.62 2.97
C GLY A 253 -18.55 -53.79 2.25
N LYS A 254 -18.13 -52.86 1.39
CA LYS A 254 -18.62 -52.53 0.02
C LYS A 254 -20.10 -52.76 -0.43
N LYS A 255 -20.62 -51.69 -1.07
CA LYS A 255 -21.46 -51.56 -2.32
C LYS A 255 -22.97 -51.23 -2.22
N ALA A 256 -23.26 -49.96 -2.51
CA ALA A 256 -24.22 -49.40 -3.49
C ALA A 256 -25.58 -50.07 -3.75
N ARG A 257 -26.69 -49.34 -3.51
CA ARG A 257 -27.72 -49.01 -4.52
C ARG A 257 -28.84 -48.07 -4.01
N LYS A 258 -29.14 -47.08 -4.87
CA LYS A 258 -30.42 -46.37 -5.11
C LYS A 258 -31.54 -46.50 -4.05
N TYR A 259 -32.00 -45.37 -3.52
CA TYR A 259 -33.36 -45.26 -2.97
C TYR A 259 -34.16 -44.05 -3.46
N LYS A 260 -35.40 -44.37 -3.82
CA LYS A 260 -36.53 -43.50 -4.16
C LYS A 260 -37.02 -42.75 -2.92
N LYS A 261 -37.56 -41.54 -3.09
CA LYS A 261 -38.41 -40.86 -2.09
C LYS A 261 -39.65 -41.73 -1.78
N PRO A 262 -40.03 -41.81 -0.49
CA PRO A 262 -41.42 -41.51 -0.16
C PRO A 262 -41.63 -40.67 1.12
N LYS A 263 -42.73 -39.92 1.03
CA LYS A 263 -43.58 -39.18 1.99
C LYS A 263 -43.38 -39.34 3.51
N LYS A 264 -43.39 -38.16 4.16
CA LYS A 264 -44.09 -37.75 5.40
C LYS A 264 -44.56 -38.88 6.35
N GLY A 265 -43.87 -38.99 7.48
CA GLY A 265 -44.33 -39.60 8.73
C GLY A 265 -43.75 -38.81 9.92
N LYS A 266 -44.56 -38.61 10.97
CA LYS A 266 -44.32 -37.75 12.15
C LYS A 266 -42.97 -38.01 12.84
N LYS A 267 -42.20 -36.95 13.13
CA LYS A 267 -41.17 -36.94 14.18
C LYS A 267 -41.87 -36.98 15.54
N GLN A 268 -41.53 -37.98 16.34
CA GLN A 268 -41.64 -37.91 17.80
C GLN A 268 -40.37 -37.18 18.26
N ASP A 269 -40.55 -36.05 18.94
CA ASP A 269 -39.48 -35.33 19.63
C ASP A 269 -38.93 -36.21 20.75
N THR A 270 -37.66 -36.59 20.63
CA THR A 270 -36.81 -36.79 21.80
C THR A 270 -36.24 -35.41 22.11
N GLN A 271 -36.63 -34.85 23.25
CA GLN A 271 -36.10 -33.58 23.75
C GLN A 271 -34.60 -33.71 23.99
N ASP A 272 -33.78 -33.17 23.09
CA ASP A 272 -32.42 -32.75 23.41
C ASP A 272 -32.52 -31.46 24.23
N LEU A 273 -31.87 -31.44 25.40
CA LEU A 273 -31.69 -30.27 26.25
C LEU A 273 -30.98 -29.17 25.47
N ALA A 274 -31.72 -28.13 25.08
CA ALA A 274 -31.17 -26.94 24.45
C ALA A 274 -30.33 -26.16 25.47
N THR A 275 -29.03 -26.04 25.23
CA THR A 275 -28.20 -24.98 25.81
C THR A 275 -28.61 -23.65 25.17
N ASP A 276 -29.33 -22.82 25.93
CA ASP A 276 -29.66 -21.43 25.61
C ASP A 276 -28.37 -20.55 25.57
N GLU A 277 -27.50 -20.74 24.57
CA GLU A 277 -26.38 -19.83 24.30
C GLU A 277 -26.83 -18.69 23.35
N ILE A 278 -26.64 -17.45 23.80
CA ILE A 278 -26.93 -16.25 23.02
C ILE A 278 -25.83 -16.07 21.95
N PRO A 279 -26.16 -15.97 20.65
CA PRO A 279 -25.18 -15.69 19.60
C PRO A 279 -24.49 -14.35 19.85
N ILE A 280 -23.17 -14.30 19.72
CA ILE A 280 -22.36 -13.09 19.98
C ILE A 280 -22.76 -11.92 19.07
N GLU A 281 -23.32 -12.21 17.90
CA GLU A 281 -23.83 -11.25 16.92
C GLU A 281 -25.11 -10.53 17.40
N SER A 282 -25.86 -11.13 18.34
CA SER A 282 -27.07 -10.53 18.90
C SER A 282 -26.79 -9.57 20.07
N ILE A 283 -25.53 -9.49 20.51
CA ILE A 283 -25.11 -8.73 21.69
C ILE A 283 -24.90 -7.25 21.35
N ARG A 284 -25.66 -6.37 22.03
CA ARG A 284 -25.58 -4.91 21.85
C ARG A 284 -26.14 -4.13 23.04
N ILE A 285 -25.63 -2.90 23.23
CA ILE A 285 -26.22 -1.92 24.16
C ILE A 285 -27.31 -1.15 23.42
N ILE A 286 -28.49 -1.08 24.01
CA ILE A 286 -29.54 -0.14 23.65
C ILE A 286 -29.32 1.10 24.51
N GLU A 287 -28.86 2.20 23.92
CA GLU A 287 -28.81 3.47 24.65
C GLU A 287 -30.23 3.98 24.92
N ASP A 288 -30.46 4.55 26.11
CA ASP A 288 -31.79 4.94 26.62
C ASP A 288 -32.52 5.97 25.72
N SER A 289 -31.80 6.59 24.78
CA SER A 289 -32.30 7.43 23.70
C SER A 289 -31.84 6.90 22.34
N GLY A 290 -32.60 5.98 21.75
CA GLY A 290 -32.21 5.19 20.57
C GLY A 290 -31.73 6.00 19.34
N GLU A 291 -32.15 7.25 19.17
CA GLU A 291 -31.63 8.14 18.11
C GLU A 291 -30.25 8.74 18.47
N VAL A 292 -30.06 9.20 19.70
CA VAL A 292 -28.80 9.83 20.15
C VAL A 292 -27.65 8.82 20.21
N GLY A 293 -27.94 7.56 20.56
CA GLY A 293 -26.90 6.52 20.58
C GLY A 293 -26.43 6.10 19.20
N LEU A 294 -27.33 6.14 18.21
CA LEU A 294 -26.95 5.91 16.81
C LEU A 294 -26.11 7.07 16.26
N VAL A 295 -26.45 8.31 16.59
CA VAL A 295 -25.64 9.50 16.25
C VAL A 295 -24.25 9.41 16.87
N THR A 296 -24.17 9.05 18.16
CA THR A 296 -22.90 8.92 18.91
C THR A 296 -21.99 7.84 18.33
N ASP A 297 -22.52 6.66 18.00
CA ASP A 297 -21.76 5.58 17.34
C ASP A 297 -21.32 6.01 15.92
N CYS A 298 -22.15 6.74 15.17
CA CYS A 298 -21.80 7.26 13.85
C CYS A 298 -20.69 8.31 13.92
N LEU A 299 -20.77 9.24 14.87
CA LEU A 299 -19.76 10.27 15.09
C LEU A 299 -18.42 9.66 15.53
N LEU A 300 -18.42 8.62 16.37
CA LEU A 300 -17.20 7.89 16.75
C LEU A 300 -16.55 7.17 15.55
N ALA A 301 -17.36 6.58 14.66
CA ALA A 301 -16.88 5.98 13.42
C ALA A 301 -16.29 7.03 12.46
N VAL A 302 -16.95 8.19 12.31
CA VAL A 302 -16.45 9.30 11.49
C VAL A 302 -15.13 9.84 12.05
N TYR A 303 -15.06 10.08 13.36
CA TYR A 303 -13.84 10.54 14.01
C TYR A 303 -12.68 9.57 13.82
N SER A 304 -12.92 8.26 14.00
CA SER A 304 -11.90 7.23 13.75
C SER A 304 -11.39 7.27 12.32
N THR A 305 -12.31 7.39 11.35
CA THR A 305 -11.99 7.41 9.92
C THR A 305 -11.19 8.67 9.54
N VAL A 306 -11.60 9.84 10.04
CA VAL A 306 -10.91 11.11 9.75
C VAL A 306 -9.51 11.12 10.35
N LYS A 307 -9.34 10.55 11.55
CA LYS A 307 -8.01 10.38 12.15
C LYS A 307 -7.10 9.49 11.31
N GLU A 308 -7.66 8.44 10.70
CA GLU A 308 -6.93 7.56 9.79
C GLU A 308 -6.51 8.29 8.50
N TRP A 309 -7.42 9.03 7.89
CA TRP A 309 -7.08 9.85 6.72
C TRP A 309 -6.06 10.93 7.02
N ALA A 310 -6.17 11.60 8.17
CA ALA A 310 -5.23 12.63 8.61
C ALA A 310 -3.79 12.10 8.63
N ALA A 311 -3.62 10.93 9.25
CA ALA A 311 -2.30 10.35 9.43
C ALA A 311 -1.77 9.74 8.11
N LEU A 312 -2.64 9.14 7.29
CA LEU A 312 -2.30 8.68 5.95
C LEU A 312 -1.90 9.86 5.03
N ARG A 313 -2.62 10.99 5.12
CA ARG A 313 -2.34 12.21 4.37
C ARG A 313 -0.95 12.78 4.70
N VAL A 314 -0.56 12.77 5.97
CA VAL A 314 0.81 13.19 6.40
C VAL A 314 1.86 12.28 5.77
N CYS A 315 1.65 10.96 5.79
CA CYS A 315 2.54 10.02 5.11
C CYS A 315 2.66 10.32 3.62
N ASN A 316 1.52 10.55 2.94
CA ASN A 316 1.49 10.88 1.52
C ASN A 316 2.21 12.18 1.18
N GLN A 317 2.04 13.22 1.99
CA GLN A 317 2.76 14.49 1.82
C GLN A 317 4.27 14.31 2.01
N SER A 318 4.69 13.49 2.98
CA SER A 318 6.11 13.15 3.17
C SER A 318 6.67 12.44 1.93
N LEU A 319 5.97 11.44 1.40
CA LEU A 319 6.37 10.73 0.18
C LEU A 319 6.51 11.68 -1.02
N TRP A 320 5.55 12.56 -1.24
CA TRP A 320 5.62 13.53 -2.34
C TRP A 320 6.72 14.57 -2.13
N LYS A 321 7.05 14.89 -0.88
CA LYS A 321 8.19 15.75 -0.56
C LYS A 321 9.51 15.05 -0.92
N GLU A 322 9.66 13.77 -0.59
CA GLU A 322 10.83 12.98 -1.02
C GLU A 322 10.96 12.94 -2.55
N VAL A 323 9.86 12.77 -3.29
CA VAL A 323 9.88 12.80 -4.78
C VAL A 323 10.33 14.17 -5.31
N ALA A 324 9.77 15.24 -4.76
CA ALA A 324 9.97 16.60 -5.24
C ALA A 324 11.36 17.17 -4.88
N TYR A 325 11.85 16.90 -3.67
CA TYR A 325 13.05 17.54 -3.11
C TYR A 325 14.25 16.60 -2.98
N GLU A 326 14.03 15.31 -2.71
CA GLU A 326 15.10 14.33 -2.42
C GLU A 326 15.34 13.38 -3.61
N GLY A 327 14.45 13.41 -4.60
CA GLY A 327 14.61 12.69 -5.85
C GLY A 327 14.16 11.22 -5.82
N LEU A 328 13.32 10.84 -4.86
CA LEU A 328 12.65 9.52 -4.82
C LEU A 328 11.88 9.29 -6.13
N ASN A 329 11.95 8.07 -6.66
CA ASN A 329 11.22 7.68 -7.86
C ASN A 329 9.69 7.83 -7.69
N SER A 330 9.04 8.53 -8.63
CA SER A 330 7.61 8.84 -8.55
C SER A 330 6.70 7.61 -8.62
N ALA A 331 7.14 6.51 -9.27
CA ALA A 331 6.37 5.26 -9.28
C ALA A 331 6.38 4.56 -7.92
N VAL A 332 7.45 4.72 -7.12
CA VAL A 332 7.50 4.20 -5.75
C VAL A 332 6.46 4.91 -4.89
N ALA A 333 6.42 6.25 -4.95
CA ALA A 333 5.42 7.03 -4.24
C ALA A 333 3.99 6.75 -4.74
N GLY A 334 3.80 6.62 -6.06
CA GLY A 334 2.51 6.26 -6.66
C GLY A 334 2.01 4.89 -6.19
N ALA A 335 2.85 3.86 -6.25
CA ALA A 335 2.51 2.51 -5.81
C ALA A 335 2.23 2.44 -4.29
N ALA A 336 3.05 3.10 -3.46
CA ALA A 336 2.85 3.12 -2.01
C ALA A 336 1.50 3.77 -1.62
N GLN A 337 1.02 4.75 -2.41
CA GLN A 337 -0.25 5.43 -2.17
C GLN A 337 -1.48 4.61 -2.56
N MET A 338 -1.29 3.56 -3.36
CA MET A 338 -2.36 2.63 -3.68
C MET A 338 -2.59 1.60 -2.55
N VAL A 339 -1.62 1.42 -1.65
CA VAL A 339 -1.70 0.47 -0.53
C VAL A 339 -2.72 0.94 0.52
N ASN A 340 -3.67 0.07 0.88
CA ASN A 340 -4.65 0.35 1.93
C ASN A 340 -4.06 0.15 3.34
N SER A 341 -4.01 1.20 4.16
CA SER A 341 -3.65 1.08 5.59
C SER A 341 -4.40 2.06 6.50
N THR A 342 -4.49 1.72 7.79
CA THR A 342 -5.10 2.55 8.85
C THR A 342 -4.01 3.12 9.75
N VAL A 343 -3.91 4.44 9.87
CA VAL A 343 -2.80 5.14 10.55
C VAL A 343 -3.35 6.01 11.69
N GLY A 344 -2.65 6.22 12.81
CA GLY A 344 -3.16 7.08 13.90
C GLY A 344 -2.25 8.24 14.33
N ARG A 345 -2.75 9.51 14.31
CA ARG A 345 -2.43 10.61 15.29
C ARG A 345 -3.24 11.92 15.04
N ARG A 346 -3.15 12.89 15.99
CA ARG A 346 -4.08 14.00 16.33
C ARG A 346 -3.94 15.33 15.52
N ALA A 347 -5.02 16.15 15.56
CA ALA A 347 -5.35 17.38 14.79
C ALA A 347 -4.71 18.70 15.35
N VAL A 348 -4.77 19.89 14.73
CA VAL A 348 -5.86 20.72 14.14
C VAL A 348 -5.51 21.60 12.89
N ASP A 349 -6.20 21.32 11.77
CA ASP A 349 -6.95 22.28 10.92
C ASP A 349 -8.19 21.51 10.39
N ILE A 350 -9.37 21.79 10.94
CA ILE A 350 -10.53 20.90 10.80
C ILE A 350 -11.06 20.82 9.37
N LYS A 351 -11.07 21.90 8.59
CA LYS A 351 -11.61 21.84 7.21
C LYS A 351 -10.68 21.04 6.29
N GLU A 352 -9.39 21.20 6.50
CA GLU A 352 -8.36 20.44 5.81
C GLU A 352 -8.36 18.97 6.22
N GLN A 353 -8.49 18.66 7.51
CA GLN A 353 -8.51 17.27 8.00
C GLN A 353 -9.75 16.50 7.53
N PHE A 354 -10.90 17.17 7.43
CA PHE A 354 -12.13 16.58 6.92
C PHE A 354 -12.25 16.61 5.38
N LEU A 355 -11.19 17.05 4.67
CA LEU A 355 -11.14 17.10 3.21
C LEU A 355 -12.29 17.91 2.58
N ILE A 356 -12.82 18.89 3.32
CA ILE A 356 -14.03 19.62 2.94
C ILE A 356 -13.80 20.38 1.64
N HIS A 357 -12.61 20.94 1.45
CA HIS A 357 -12.25 21.66 0.23
C HIS A 357 -12.28 20.74 -1.01
N ALA A 358 -11.65 19.57 -0.94
CA ALA A 358 -11.67 18.60 -2.04
C ALA A 358 -13.10 18.15 -2.39
N TYR A 359 -13.93 17.88 -1.37
CA TYR A 359 -15.33 17.53 -1.57
C TYR A 359 -16.12 18.65 -2.28
N GLN A 360 -15.97 19.90 -1.80
CA GLN A 360 -16.64 21.05 -2.38
C GLN A 360 -16.19 21.32 -3.81
N ASP A 361 -14.90 21.23 -4.09
CA ASP A 361 -14.33 21.44 -5.42
C ASP A 361 -14.83 20.39 -6.41
N GLN A 362 -14.85 19.11 -6.02
CA GLN A 362 -15.38 18.02 -6.84
C GLN A 362 -16.88 18.20 -7.12
N ARG A 363 -17.67 18.52 -6.08
CA ARG A 363 -19.11 18.73 -6.21
C ARG A 363 -19.43 19.91 -7.13
N ASP A 364 -18.74 21.03 -6.93
CA ASP A 364 -18.97 22.26 -7.69
C ASP A 364 -18.54 22.09 -9.17
N PHE A 365 -17.46 21.35 -9.42
CA PHE A 365 -17.07 20.92 -10.76
C PHE A 365 -18.18 20.10 -11.43
N VAL A 366 -18.69 19.04 -10.78
CA VAL A 366 -19.70 18.16 -11.38
C VAL A 366 -20.96 18.96 -11.75
N PHE A 367 -21.45 19.80 -10.85
CA PHE A 367 -22.64 20.61 -11.14
C PHE A 367 -22.41 21.59 -12.30
N ASP A 368 -21.24 22.24 -12.38
CA ASP A 368 -20.94 23.15 -13.49
C ASP A 368 -20.79 22.40 -14.82
N PHE A 369 -20.13 21.23 -14.81
CA PHE A 369 -19.97 20.39 -15.99
C PHE A 369 -21.33 19.90 -16.51
N GLN A 370 -22.21 19.41 -15.64
CA GLN A 370 -23.54 18.91 -16.01
C GLN A 370 -24.43 19.98 -16.67
N ALA A 371 -24.22 21.26 -16.35
CA ALA A 371 -25.04 22.36 -16.88
C ALA A 371 -24.97 22.47 -18.41
N ASN A 372 -23.85 22.08 -19.03
CA ASN A 372 -23.68 22.17 -20.48
C ASN A 372 -23.08 20.91 -21.14
N ARG A 373 -22.33 20.08 -20.39
CA ARG A 373 -21.63 18.86 -20.87
C ARG A 373 -20.82 19.07 -22.15
N THR A 374 -20.34 20.30 -22.36
CA THR A 374 -19.53 20.67 -23.53
C THR A 374 -18.04 20.41 -23.33
N GLY A 375 -17.64 20.05 -22.11
CA GLY A 375 -16.24 19.99 -21.70
C GLY A 375 -15.64 21.34 -21.29
N LYS A 376 -16.41 22.44 -21.38
CA LYS A 376 -15.97 23.79 -21.01
C LYS A 376 -16.71 24.27 -19.74
N PRO A 377 -16.02 25.02 -18.85
CA PRO A 377 -16.68 25.67 -17.73
C PRO A 377 -17.77 26.64 -18.20
N THR A 378 -18.83 26.80 -17.41
CA THR A 378 -19.79 27.89 -17.63
C THR A 378 -19.10 29.25 -17.52
N LYS A 379 -19.71 30.32 -18.03
CA LYS A 379 -19.14 31.68 -17.91
C LYS A 379 -18.86 32.06 -16.45
N ALA A 380 -19.73 31.66 -15.53
CA ALA A 380 -19.59 31.93 -14.11
C ALA A 380 -18.41 31.17 -13.49
N MET A 381 -18.25 29.88 -13.81
CA MET A 381 -17.10 29.11 -13.36
C MET A 381 -15.81 29.59 -14.00
N GLN A 382 -15.82 29.86 -15.31
CA GLN A 382 -14.66 30.38 -16.03
C GLN A 382 -14.12 31.66 -15.38
N ALA A 383 -14.99 32.60 -14.99
CA ALA A 383 -14.60 33.83 -14.30
C ALA A 383 -13.85 33.59 -12.98
N LYS A 384 -14.16 32.49 -12.27
CA LYS A 384 -13.47 32.07 -11.04
C LYS A 384 -12.12 31.39 -11.30
N LEU A 385 -11.86 30.92 -12.52
CA LEU A 385 -10.65 30.13 -12.86
C LEU A 385 -9.59 30.94 -13.63
N VAL A 386 -9.91 32.12 -14.16
CA VAL A 386 -9.04 32.87 -15.09
C VAL A 386 -7.68 33.27 -14.51
N LYS A 387 -7.57 33.49 -13.19
CA LYS A 387 -6.37 34.07 -12.55
C LYS A 387 -5.38 33.05 -11.99
N TRP A 388 -5.45 31.79 -12.40
CA TRP A 388 -4.55 30.77 -11.86
C TRP A 388 -3.16 30.84 -12.50
N ASP A 389 -2.13 30.90 -11.67
CA ASP A 389 -0.71 30.92 -12.06
C ASP A 389 0.04 29.82 -11.31
N PRO A 390 0.68 28.84 -11.99
CA PRO A 390 1.44 27.78 -11.32
C PRO A 390 2.64 28.28 -10.51
N ASN A 391 3.13 29.50 -10.75
CA ASN A 391 4.28 30.11 -10.08
C ASN A 391 3.88 31.16 -9.05
N PHE A 392 2.61 31.18 -8.63
CA PHE A 392 2.12 32.03 -7.56
C PHE A 392 2.92 31.81 -6.27
N ASP A 393 3.33 32.92 -5.63
CA ASP A 393 4.16 32.89 -4.41
C ASP A 393 3.32 32.49 -3.19
N LEU A 394 3.34 31.19 -2.87
CA LEU A 394 2.59 30.62 -1.75
C LEU A 394 3.15 31.06 -0.39
N GLU A 395 4.44 31.42 -0.29
CA GLU A 395 5.01 31.88 0.98
C GLU A 395 4.40 33.22 1.40
N ARG A 396 4.18 34.12 0.44
CA ARG A 396 3.63 35.46 0.69
C ARG A 396 2.10 35.54 0.66
N ALA A 397 1.43 34.53 0.13
CA ALA A 397 -0.02 34.48 0.02
C ALA A 397 -0.73 34.41 1.38
N THR A 398 -1.98 34.88 1.48
CA THR A 398 -2.83 34.56 2.63
C THR A 398 -3.34 33.12 2.58
N ASN A 399 -3.89 32.59 3.68
CA ASN A 399 -4.50 31.25 3.69
C ASN A 399 -5.64 31.15 2.67
N GLU A 400 -6.47 32.19 2.56
CA GLU A 400 -7.58 32.25 1.61
C GLU A 400 -7.08 32.25 0.16
N GLU A 401 -6.00 32.99 -0.12
CA GLU A 401 -5.37 33.02 -1.44
C GLU A 401 -4.80 31.65 -1.82
N ARG A 402 -4.14 30.95 -0.89
CA ARG A 402 -3.64 29.57 -1.10
C ARG A 402 -4.76 28.59 -1.38
N VAL A 403 -5.82 28.61 -0.55
CA VAL A 403 -6.99 27.74 -0.72
C VAL A 403 -7.69 28.02 -2.05
N HIS A 404 -7.83 29.29 -2.43
CA HIS A 404 -8.40 29.68 -3.72
C HIS A 404 -7.53 29.21 -4.89
N TRP A 405 -6.20 29.40 -4.81
CA TRP A 405 -5.25 28.95 -5.82
C TRP A 405 -5.31 27.44 -6.05
N ARG A 406 -5.35 26.65 -4.97
CA ARG A 406 -5.52 25.20 -5.02
C ARG A 406 -6.86 24.80 -5.63
N ARG A 407 -7.95 25.47 -5.23
CA ARG A 407 -9.28 25.22 -5.81
C ARG A 407 -9.32 25.44 -7.32
N CYS A 408 -8.70 26.53 -7.79
CA CYS A 408 -8.61 26.80 -9.23
C CYS A 408 -7.86 25.67 -9.96
N TYR A 409 -6.75 25.19 -9.39
CA TYR A 409 -6.04 24.01 -9.89
C TYR A 409 -6.96 22.78 -9.95
N THR A 410 -7.59 22.40 -8.83
CA THR A 410 -8.42 21.19 -8.70
C THR A 410 -9.53 21.16 -9.76
N ILE A 411 -10.27 22.26 -9.91
CA ILE A 411 -11.38 22.33 -10.87
C ILE A 411 -10.85 22.30 -12.31
N LYS A 412 -9.78 23.05 -12.63
CA LYS A 412 -9.16 23.01 -13.97
C LYS A 412 -8.70 21.59 -14.32
N TRP A 413 -8.08 20.88 -13.37
CA TRP A 413 -7.59 19.52 -13.54
C TRP A 413 -8.74 18.52 -13.77
N LEU A 414 -9.84 18.64 -13.02
CA LEU A 414 -11.06 17.84 -13.21
C LEU A 414 -11.68 17.98 -14.62
N TYR A 415 -11.72 19.19 -15.18
CA TYR A 415 -12.18 19.38 -16.57
C TYR A 415 -11.29 18.63 -17.55
N ASP A 416 -9.97 18.77 -17.43
CA ASP A 416 -9.05 18.09 -18.32
C ASP A 416 -9.15 16.56 -18.19
N LEU A 417 -9.28 16.04 -16.96
CA LEU A 417 -9.48 14.62 -16.69
C LEU A 417 -10.72 14.08 -17.43
N VAL A 418 -11.89 14.68 -17.20
CA VAL A 418 -13.16 14.23 -17.81
C VAL A 418 -13.13 14.38 -19.33
N ASN A 419 -12.52 15.45 -19.86
CA ASN A 419 -12.40 15.66 -21.30
C ASN A 419 -11.51 14.61 -21.97
N VAL A 420 -10.39 14.24 -21.35
CA VAL A 420 -9.50 13.19 -21.86
C VAL A 420 -10.18 11.83 -21.75
N PHE A 421 -10.75 11.50 -20.58
CA PHE A 421 -11.34 10.19 -20.33
C PHE A 421 -12.57 9.91 -21.20
N SER A 422 -13.43 10.92 -21.41
CA SER A 422 -14.62 10.77 -22.26
C SER A 422 -14.38 10.93 -23.77
N SER A 423 -13.14 11.23 -24.16
CA SER A 423 -12.79 11.68 -25.50
C SER A 423 -13.25 10.74 -26.62
N VAL A 424 -13.11 9.43 -26.43
CA VAL A 424 -13.45 8.41 -27.44
C VAL A 424 -14.94 8.44 -27.75
N VAL A 425 -15.79 8.41 -26.72
CA VAL A 425 -17.25 8.41 -26.87
C VAL A 425 -17.73 9.74 -27.45
N VAL A 426 -17.15 10.86 -26.99
CA VAL A 426 -17.48 12.20 -27.50
C VAL A 426 -17.13 12.32 -28.99
N GLN A 427 -15.96 11.84 -29.41
CA GLN A 427 -15.56 11.82 -30.82
C GLN A 427 -16.47 10.91 -31.66
N ARG A 428 -16.84 9.73 -31.16
CA ARG A 428 -17.76 8.84 -31.89
C ARG A 428 -19.13 9.47 -32.12
N ASN A 429 -19.66 10.16 -31.11
CA ASN A 429 -20.92 10.87 -31.26
C ASN A 429 -20.81 12.05 -32.24
N ARG A 430 -19.77 12.88 -32.11
CA ARG A 430 -19.67 14.15 -32.86
C ARG A 430 -19.08 14.00 -34.27
N VAL A 431 -18.13 13.09 -34.47
CA VAL A 431 -17.45 12.88 -35.75
C VAL A 431 -18.08 11.74 -36.53
N ARG A 432 -18.36 10.60 -35.88
CA ARG A 432 -18.90 9.40 -36.55
C ARG A 432 -20.43 9.37 -36.58
N GLY A 433 -21.09 10.33 -35.95
CA GLY A 433 -22.55 10.41 -35.89
C GLY A 433 -23.20 9.29 -35.07
N GLU A 434 -22.43 8.61 -34.23
CA GLU A 434 -22.96 7.65 -33.26
C GLU A 434 -23.88 8.39 -32.25
N LYS A 435 -24.84 7.69 -31.64
CA LYS A 435 -25.84 8.31 -30.75
C LYS A 435 -25.82 7.69 -29.36
N HIS A 436 -24.63 7.60 -28.77
CA HIS A 436 -24.48 7.12 -27.39
C HIS A 436 -25.10 8.13 -26.43
N VAL A 437 -26.03 7.68 -25.60
CA VAL A 437 -26.66 8.50 -24.54
C VAL A 437 -25.68 8.55 -23.37
N TYR A 438 -25.06 9.71 -23.12
CA TYR A 438 -23.96 9.84 -22.15
C TYR A 438 -24.30 9.35 -20.74
N GLU A 439 -25.56 9.46 -20.34
CA GLU A 439 -26.07 9.01 -19.04
C GLU A 439 -26.01 7.48 -18.86
N ASP A 440 -26.16 6.76 -19.96
CA ASP A 440 -26.30 5.30 -20.03
C ASP A 440 -24.98 4.62 -20.44
N VAL A 441 -23.97 5.42 -20.80
CA VAL A 441 -22.63 4.91 -21.08
C VAL A 441 -22.02 4.38 -19.78
N ASP A 442 -21.53 3.15 -19.85
CA ASP A 442 -20.70 2.58 -18.80
C ASP A 442 -19.28 3.16 -18.91
N TRP A 443 -18.99 4.11 -18.01
CA TRP A 443 -17.70 4.79 -17.90
C TRP A 443 -16.73 4.06 -16.97
N SER A 444 -17.09 2.90 -16.41
CA SER A 444 -16.19 2.15 -15.54
C SER A 444 -14.94 1.68 -16.29
N ALA A 445 -13.83 1.49 -15.57
CA ALA A 445 -12.58 1.00 -16.16
C ALA A 445 -12.72 -0.37 -16.84
N ASN A 446 -13.68 -1.19 -16.38
CA ASN A 446 -14.00 -2.50 -16.92
C ASN A 446 -15.15 -2.47 -17.95
N GLY A 447 -15.68 -1.29 -18.25
CA GLY A 447 -16.74 -1.11 -19.23
C GLY A 447 -16.25 -1.35 -20.67
N PRO A 448 -17.15 -1.39 -21.66
CA PRO A 448 -16.82 -1.67 -23.07
C PRO A 448 -15.89 -0.62 -23.70
N TRP A 449 -15.76 0.55 -23.07
CA TRP A 449 -14.89 1.64 -23.51
C TRP A 449 -13.48 1.57 -22.92
N GLY A 450 -13.26 0.77 -21.87
CA GLY A 450 -11.95 0.55 -21.26
C GLY A 450 -10.92 -0.09 -22.20
N VAL A 451 -11.36 -0.64 -23.33
CA VAL A 451 -10.47 -1.11 -24.41
C VAL A 451 -9.69 0.04 -25.06
N HIS A 452 -10.21 1.28 -24.99
CA HIS A 452 -9.51 2.49 -25.44
C HIS A 452 -8.81 3.09 -24.24
N ARG A 453 -7.57 2.65 -23.99
CA ARG A 453 -6.75 3.19 -22.91
C ARG A 453 -6.44 4.65 -23.19
N VAL A 454 -6.94 5.54 -22.34
CA VAL A 454 -6.79 7.01 -22.47
C VAL A 454 -6.13 7.66 -21.26
N LEU A 455 -5.84 6.86 -20.24
CA LEU A 455 -5.22 7.26 -18.98
C LEU A 455 -4.52 6.03 -18.36
N PHE A 456 -3.61 6.27 -17.42
CA PHE A 456 -2.91 5.23 -16.66
C PHE A 456 -3.04 5.50 -15.15
N GLY A 457 -3.18 4.43 -14.37
CA GLY A 457 -3.10 4.38 -12.91
C GLY A 457 -4.33 4.87 -12.13
N ILE A 458 -5.24 5.66 -12.72
CA ILE A 458 -6.43 6.20 -12.05
C ILE A 458 -7.74 6.00 -12.82
N GLU A 459 -7.82 4.97 -13.67
CA GLU A 459 -8.97 4.75 -14.55
C GLU A 459 -10.29 4.55 -13.80
N GLU A 460 -10.26 3.90 -12.64
CA GLU A 460 -11.46 3.72 -11.78
C GLU A 460 -11.98 5.07 -11.31
N PHE A 461 -11.10 5.88 -10.70
CA PHE A 461 -11.42 7.24 -10.27
C PHE A 461 -11.91 8.12 -11.42
N ALA A 462 -11.19 8.12 -12.54
CA ALA A 462 -11.57 8.91 -13.72
C ALA A 462 -12.92 8.47 -14.28
N GLY A 463 -13.20 7.17 -14.27
CA GLY A 463 -14.49 6.58 -14.64
C GLY A 463 -15.62 7.06 -13.75
N ASP A 464 -15.43 7.03 -12.42
CA ASP A 464 -16.44 7.48 -11.45
C ASP A 464 -16.73 8.98 -11.54
N ILE A 465 -15.67 9.80 -11.63
CA ILE A 465 -15.81 11.26 -11.84
C ILE A 465 -16.53 11.54 -13.18
N THR A 466 -16.16 10.84 -14.26
CA THR A 466 -16.79 11.01 -15.58
C THR A 466 -18.25 10.57 -15.56
N ASN A 467 -18.56 9.44 -14.91
CA ASN A 467 -19.94 8.96 -14.74
C ASN A 467 -20.81 9.99 -14.02
N MET A 468 -20.29 10.61 -12.94
CA MET A 468 -20.98 11.69 -12.24
C MET A 468 -21.17 12.94 -13.13
N ALA A 469 -20.12 13.37 -13.82
CA ALA A 469 -20.14 14.57 -14.68
C ALA A 469 -21.07 14.42 -15.90
N MET A 470 -21.25 13.20 -16.42
CA MET A 470 -22.04 12.92 -17.63
C MET A 470 -23.54 12.71 -17.37
N LYS A 471 -23.98 12.62 -16.11
CA LYS A 471 -25.42 12.58 -15.76
C LYS A 471 -26.15 13.86 -16.19
N LYS A 472 -27.48 13.80 -16.20
CA LYS A 472 -28.34 14.95 -16.54
C LYS A 472 -28.15 16.08 -15.53
N SER A 473 -28.22 17.32 -16.02
CA SER A 473 -28.28 18.50 -15.16
C SER A 473 -29.39 18.36 -14.10
N GLY A 474 -29.06 18.68 -12.85
CA GLY A 474 -29.98 18.57 -11.72
C GLY A 474 -30.06 17.20 -11.07
N THR A 475 -29.23 16.23 -11.48
CA THR A 475 -29.11 14.93 -10.80
C THR A 475 -28.47 15.13 -9.42
N ASP A 476 -29.08 14.56 -8.37
CA ASP A 476 -28.48 14.52 -7.04
C ASP A 476 -27.30 13.53 -7.00
N ILE A 477 -26.09 14.06 -7.19
CA ILE A 477 -24.83 13.31 -7.17
C ILE A 477 -24.24 13.16 -5.76
N THR A 478 -24.84 13.76 -4.73
CA THR A 478 -24.29 13.71 -3.36
C THR A 478 -24.20 12.29 -2.81
N LYS A 479 -25.09 11.41 -3.25
CA LYS A 479 -25.11 9.98 -2.92
C LYS A 479 -24.13 9.14 -3.75
N MET A 480 -23.51 9.73 -4.77
CA MET A 480 -22.53 9.09 -5.65
C MET A 480 -21.09 9.43 -5.26
N ILE A 481 -20.88 10.52 -4.50
CA ILE A 481 -19.55 10.89 -3.99
C ILE A 481 -19.27 10.07 -2.73
N TYR A 482 -18.42 9.05 -2.88
CA TYR A 482 -17.92 8.27 -1.76
C TYR A 482 -16.65 8.89 -1.16
N PRO A 483 -16.37 8.59 0.12
CA PRO A 483 -15.18 9.09 0.79
C PRO A 483 -13.85 8.83 0.07
N HIS A 484 -13.69 7.65 -0.54
CA HIS A 484 -12.46 7.32 -1.26
C HIS A 484 -12.24 8.19 -2.49
N HIS A 485 -13.30 8.67 -3.16
CA HIS A 485 -13.16 9.67 -4.24
C HIS A 485 -12.55 10.96 -3.71
N VAL A 486 -13.06 11.46 -2.57
CA VAL A 486 -12.57 12.71 -1.96
C VAL A 486 -11.14 12.55 -1.47
N PHE A 487 -10.82 11.41 -0.87
CA PHE A 487 -9.48 11.09 -0.39
C PHE A 487 -8.47 11.01 -1.55
N GLN A 488 -8.78 10.28 -2.62
CA GLN A 488 -7.90 10.19 -3.79
C GLN A 488 -7.73 11.55 -4.48
N MET A 489 -8.80 12.35 -4.57
CA MET A 489 -8.70 13.75 -5.02
C MET A 489 -7.73 14.55 -4.15
N GLN A 490 -7.83 14.42 -2.82
CA GLN A 490 -6.93 15.11 -1.91
C GLN A 490 -5.47 14.67 -2.13
N CYS A 491 -5.20 13.38 -2.34
CA CYS A 491 -3.86 12.89 -2.65
C CYS A 491 -3.29 13.50 -3.94
N ILE A 492 -4.13 13.61 -4.99
CA ILE A 492 -3.76 14.25 -6.26
C ILE A 492 -3.37 15.71 -6.01
N VAL A 493 -4.22 16.44 -5.27
CA VAL A 493 -4.02 17.85 -4.98
C VAL A 493 -2.79 18.07 -4.10
N ASP A 494 -2.62 17.28 -3.04
CA ASP A 494 -1.48 17.37 -2.13
C ASP A 494 -0.16 17.12 -2.85
N SER A 495 -0.10 16.14 -3.77
CA SER A 495 1.11 15.90 -4.57
C SER A 495 1.58 17.15 -5.30
N PHE A 496 0.63 17.93 -5.83
CA PHE A 496 0.91 19.16 -6.53
C PHE A 496 1.29 20.29 -5.57
N THR A 497 0.53 20.52 -4.49
CA THR A 497 0.85 21.60 -3.54
C THR A 497 2.21 21.38 -2.88
N VAL A 498 2.56 20.13 -2.54
CA VAL A 498 3.86 19.75 -1.97
C VAL A 498 5.00 20.10 -2.93
N SER A 499 4.84 19.78 -4.23
CA SER A 499 5.84 20.15 -5.25
C SER A 499 6.04 21.67 -5.38
N ARG A 500 5.05 22.46 -4.94
CA ARG A 500 5.08 23.93 -4.89
C ARG A 500 5.43 24.49 -3.52
N GLY A 501 5.90 23.64 -2.60
CA GLY A 501 6.37 24.05 -1.28
C GLY A 501 5.26 24.27 -0.26
N TRP A 502 4.07 23.69 -0.47
CA TRP A 502 2.97 23.77 0.49
C TRP A 502 2.52 22.38 0.97
N THR A 503 2.74 22.14 2.26
CA THR A 503 2.28 20.97 3.02
C THR A 503 1.28 21.39 4.09
N LEU A 504 0.53 20.43 4.65
CA LEU A 504 -0.42 20.67 5.72
C LEU A 504 -0.08 19.81 6.92
N SER A 505 0.31 20.48 7.99
CA SER A 505 0.50 19.87 9.29
C SER A 505 -0.84 19.76 9.99
N ALA A 506 -1.09 18.60 10.60
CA ALA A 506 -2.16 18.51 11.56
C ALA A 506 -1.97 19.52 12.69
N LEU A 507 -0.75 19.70 13.24
CA LEU A 507 -0.53 20.56 14.41
C LEU A 507 -0.38 22.05 14.06
N HIS A 508 0.21 22.37 12.91
CA HIS A 508 0.62 23.74 12.55
C HIS A 508 -0.19 24.34 11.38
N GLY A 509 -1.15 23.60 10.82
CA GLY A 509 -1.88 24.03 9.63
C GLY A 509 -0.97 24.16 8.42
N HIS A 510 -1.03 25.30 7.72
CA HIS A 510 -0.23 25.53 6.50
C HIS A 510 1.27 25.61 6.79
N MET A 511 2.05 24.68 6.23
CA MET A 511 3.51 24.69 6.26
C MET A 511 4.07 25.01 4.88
N LEU A 512 5.04 25.94 4.83
CA LEU A 512 5.52 26.52 3.58
C LEU A 512 7.04 26.47 3.50
N GLU A 513 7.53 26.15 2.31
CA GLU A 513 8.94 26.15 1.95
C GLU A 513 9.10 26.55 0.48
N ALA A 514 10.34 26.78 0.04
CA ALA A 514 10.60 27.18 -1.33
C ALA A 514 10.18 26.06 -2.31
N PRO A 515 9.57 26.38 -3.46
CA PRO A 515 9.19 25.38 -4.46
C PRO A 515 10.37 24.51 -4.92
N ALA A 516 10.09 23.24 -5.24
CA ALA A 516 11.11 22.29 -5.67
C ALA A 516 11.79 22.73 -6.98
N LYS A 517 13.11 22.98 -6.94
CA LYS A 517 13.88 23.46 -8.11
C LYS A 517 14.00 22.42 -9.23
N LYS A 518 14.12 21.13 -8.87
CA LYS A 518 14.30 20.00 -9.80
C LYS A 518 13.05 19.09 -9.89
N GLY A 519 12.01 19.37 -9.09
CA GLY A 519 10.82 18.55 -8.94
C GLY A 519 9.82 18.74 -10.09
N ARG A 520 10.08 18.12 -11.24
CA ARG A 520 9.12 18.08 -12.36
C ARG A 520 8.27 16.81 -12.27
N ALA A 521 6.94 16.95 -12.36
CA ALA A 521 6.00 15.82 -12.28
C ALA A 521 6.35 14.67 -13.24
N ARG A 522 6.81 15.01 -14.45
CA ARG A 522 7.11 14.05 -15.53
C ARG A 522 8.51 13.46 -15.52
N ARG A 523 9.37 13.82 -14.55
CA ARG A 523 10.80 13.46 -14.54
C ARG A 523 11.03 11.99 -14.87
N ASP A 524 10.40 11.10 -14.11
CA ASP A 524 10.63 9.65 -14.24
C ASP A 524 9.89 9.05 -15.44
N VAL A 525 8.74 9.61 -15.82
CA VAL A 525 8.03 9.19 -17.06
C VAL A 525 8.85 9.52 -18.31
N ASP A 526 9.47 10.70 -18.34
CA ASP A 526 10.30 11.15 -19.46
C ASP A 526 11.56 10.30 -19.59
N LEU A 527 12.14 9.85 -18.47
CA LEU A 527 13.22 8.86 -18.47
C LEU A 527 12.72 7.51 -19.00
N PHE A 528 11.67 6.92 -18.43
CA PHE A 528 11.14 5.61 -18.85
C PHE A 528 10.90 5.52 -20.36
N LEU A 529 10.22 6.52 -20.91
CA LEU A 529 9.88 6.54 -22.33
C LEU A 529 11.07 6.92 -23.20
N ASP A 530 11.91 7.85 -22.74
CA ASP A 530 13.01 8.46 -23.48
C ASP A 530 12.59 8.81 -24.92
N ARG A 531 11.55 9.65 -25.03
CA ARG A 531 10.95 10.04 -26.33
C ARG A 531 11.95 10.64 -27.31
N GLN A 532 13.07 11.16 -26.81
CA GLN A 532 14.13 11.78 -27.60
C GLN A 532 15.19 10.76 -28.06
N ASN A 533 15.05 9.49 -27.69
CA ASN A 533 15.94 8.37 -28.06
C ASN A 533 17.41 8.65 -27.71
N LYS A 534 17.65 9.23 -26.53
CA LYS A 534 19.00 9.61 -26.09
C LYS A 534 19.78 8.44 -25.51
N ARG A 535 19.10 7.42 -24.97
CA ARG A 535 19.69 6.36 -24.14
C ARG A 535 19.39 5.00 -24.76
N VAL A 536 20.36 4.53 -25.55
CA VAL A 536 20.30 3.24 -26.25
C VAL A 536 20.07 2.11 -25.26
N PHE A 537 19.11 1.22 -25.58
CA PHE A 537 18.67 0.08 -24.77
C PHE A 537 17.97 0.39 -23.44
N ALA A 538 18.20 1.56 -22.84
CA ALA A 538 17.51 2.00 -21.64
C ALA A 538 16.09 2.49 -21.96
N GLY A 539 15.91 3.39 -22.93
CA GLY A 539 14.61 3.98 -23.27
C GLY A 539 13.60 2.99 -23.87
N TYR A 540 12.36 2.97 -23.39
CA TYR A 540 11.34 2.06 -23.89
C TYR A 540 11.04 2.28 -25.38
N CYS A 541 10.79 3.54 -25.80
CA CYS A 541 10.34 3.85 -27.15
C CYS A 541 11.37 3.46 -28.22
N GLN A 542 12.62 3.91 -28.06
CA GLN A 542 13.71 3.59 -28.98
C GLN A 542 13.87 2.07 -29.15
N THR A 543 13.76 1.35 -28.04
CA THR A 543 14.00 -0.07 -27.98
C THR A 543 12.94 -0.88 -28.74
N VAL A 544 11.67 -0.47 -28.70
CA VAL A 544 10.62 -1.09 -29.52
C VAL A 544 10.94 -0.95 -31.01
N ASP A 545 11.42 0.22 -31.44
CA ASP A 545 11.77 0.44 -32.84
C ASP A 545 13.04 -0.31 -33.25
N LEU A 546 14.02 -0.46 -32.35
CA LEU A 546 15.21 -1.29 -32.57
C LEU A 546 14.85 -2.77 -32.66
N LEU A 547 13.99 -3.27 -31.76
CA LEU A 547 13.51 -4.64 -31.78
C LEU A 547 12.81 -4.96 -33.11
N LYS A 548 12.01 -4.03 -33.63
CA LYS A 548 11.39 -4.15 -34.95
C LYS A 548 12.42 -4.44 -36.04
N GLN A 549 13.47 -3.62 -36.11
CA GLN A 549 14.51 -3.72 -37.13
C GLN A 549 15.27 -5.04 -37.05
N ILE A 550 15.51 -5.54 -35.82
CA ILE A 550 16.16 -6.83 -35.59
C ILE A 550 15.25 -7.97 -36.09
N LEU A 551 13.98 -7.96 -35.71
CA LEU A 551 13.02 -9.01 -36.07
C LEU A 551 12.69 -9.01 -37.58
N GLU A 552 12.70 -7.86 -38.26
CA GLU A 552 12.51 -7.77 -39.71
C GLU A 552 13.66 -8.40 -40.50
N LYS A 553 14.87 -8.43 -39.93
CA LYS A 553 16.04 -9.10 -40.51
C LYS A 553 16.09 -10.59 -40.16
N ASP A 554 15.25 -11.05 -39.24
CA ASP A 554 15.19 -12.45 -38.84
C ASP A 554 14.40 -13.29 -39.86
N VAL A 555 14.95 -14.44 -40.23
CA VAL A 555 14.30 -15.41 -41.12
C VAL A 555 12.96 -15.90 -40.56
N LYS A 556 12.74 -15.77 -39.24
CA LYS A 556 11.49 -16.13 -38.54
C LYS A 556 10.47 -15.00 -38.39
N MET A 557 10.60 -13.88 -39.11
CA MET A 557 9.71 -12.70 -38.98
C MET A 557 8.20 -13.03 -38.94
N GLU A 558 7.72 -13.98 -39.75
CA GLU A 558 6.30 -14.39 -39.75
C GLU A 558 5.82 -14.95 -38.40
N GLN A 559 6.71 -15.61 -37.65
CA GLN A 559 6.42 -16.12 -36.30
C GLN A 559 6.44 -15.01 -35.24
N HIS A 560 7.11 -13.88 -35.55
CA HIS A 560 7.30 -12.76 -34.63
C HIS A 560 6.27 -11.64 -34.79
N ARG A 561 5.64 -11.53 -35.97
CA ARG A 561 4.69 -10.45 -36.31
C ARG A 561 3.58 -10.29 -35.28
N ASP A 562 2.91 -11.37 -34.91
CA ASP A 562 1.72 -11.35 -34.05
C ASP A 562 1.98 -10.76 -32.65
N PHE A 563 3.16 -11.02 -32.06
CA PHE A 563 3.47 -10.49 -30.74
C PHE A 563 4.07 -9.10 -30.82
N PHE A 564 4.79 -8.78 -31.89
CA PHE A 564 5.33 -7.45 -32.08
C PHE A 564 4.22 -6.41 -32.27
N GLU A 565 3.11 -6.76 -32.96
CA GLU A 565 1.93 -5.89 -33.05
C GLU A 565 1.39 -5.49 -31.67
N ILE A 566 1.36 -6.43 -30.72
CA ILE A 566 0.94 -6.18 -29.33
C ILE A 566 1.90 -5.19 -28.65
N ILE A 567 3.21 -5.37 -28.83
CA ILE A 567 4.23 -4.44 -28.30
C ILE A 567 4.05 -3.04 -28.88
N LYS A 568 3.75 -2.95 -30.18
CA LYS A 568 3.53 -1.66 -30.83
C LYS A 568 2.28 -0.95 -30.34
N ILE A 569 1.20 -1.68 -30.05
CA ILE A 569 -0.02 -1.10 -29.44
C ILE A 569 0.31 -0.53 -28.07
N ALA A 570 1.01 -1.29 -27.20
CA ALA A 570 1.41 -0.79 -25.89
C ALA A 570 2.32 0.46 -25.98
N GLN A 571 3.27 0.47 -26.92
CA GLN A 571 4.11 1.65 -27.17
C GLN A 571 3.28 2.87 -27.59
N LEU A 572 2.28 2.69 -28.46
CA LEU A 572 1.41 3.78 -28.87
C LEU A 572 0.59 4.32 -27.69
N ASP A 573 0.02 3.44 -26.86
CA ASP A 573 -0.73 3.85 -25.67
C ASP A 573 0.16 4.65 -24.69
N PHE A 574 1.41 4.20 -24.48
CA PHE A 574 2.38 4.94 -23.66
C PHE A 574 2.72 6.32 -24.25
N VAL A 575 3.03 6.38 -25.54
CA VAL A 575 3.37 7.65 -26.19
C VAL A 575 2.19 8.62 -26.15
N ASP A 576 0.98 8.12 -26.39
CA ASP A 576 -0.23 8.91 -26.51
C ASP A 576 -0.84 9.35 -25.19
N PHE A 577 -0.57 8.66 -24.06
CA PHE A 577 -1.30 8.90 -22.80
C PHE A 577 -0.48 8.83 -21.50
N LEU A 578 0.78 8.38 -21.50
CA LEU A 578 1.62 8.30 -20.29
C LEU A 578 2.54 9.52 -20.16
N GLY A 579 2.24 10.44 -19.25
CA GLY A 579 2.99 11.69 -19.03
C GLY A 579 2.74 12.78 -20.08
N GLU A 580 2.29 12.43 -21.28
CA GLU A 580 1.73 13.38 -22.25
C GLU A 580 0.45 12.78 -22.81
N HIS A 581 -0.53 13.62 -23.14
CA HIS A 581 -1.73 13.16 -23.83
C HIS A 581 -1.80 13.70 -25.26
N LYS A 582 -2.23 12.88 -26.23
CA LYS A 582 -2.29 13.29 -27.64
C LYS A 582 -3.28 14.42 -27.95
N TYR A 583 -4.13 14.78 -26.98
CA TYR A 583 -5.13 15.85 -27.09
C TYR A 583 -4.70 17.16 -26.43
N THR A 584 -3.40 17.38 -26.17
CA THR A 584 -2.87 18.58 -25.49
C THR A 584 -3.34 19.88 -26.15
N THR A 585 -3.37 19.94 -27.48
CA THR A 585 -3.86 21.11 -28.22
C THR A 585 -5.39 21.16 -28.37
N GLY A 586 -6.11 20.19 -27.81
CA GLY A 586 -7.52 19.95 -28.10
C GLY A 586 -7.76 19.35 -29.48
N LEU A 587 -9.01 19.02 -29.73
CA LEU A 587 -9.56 18.60 -31.03
C LEU A 587 -10.79 19.47 -31.35
N ASP A 588 -11.30 19.43 -32.57
CA ASP A 588 -12.56 20.11 -32.91
C ASP A 588 -13.72 19.72 -31.98
N THR A 589 -13.66 18.50 -31.44
CA THR A 589 -14.69 17.94 -30.57
C THR A 589 -14.33 17.96 -29.08
N ILE A 590 -13.05 18.11 -28.73
CA ILE A 590 -12.53 18.08 -27.36
C ILE A 590 -11.83 19.41 -27.07
N PRO A 591 -12.28 20.21 -26.10
CA PRO A 591 -11.66 21.50 -25.85
C PRO A 591 -10.18 21.37 -25.45
N PRO A 592 -9.35 22.40 -25.72
CA PRO A 592 -7.96 22.41 -25.25
C PRO A 592 -7.89 22.40 -23.72
N SER A 593 -6.72 22.04 -23.18
CA SER A 593 -6.47 22.02 -21.73
C SER A 593 -6.88 23.32 -21.05
N ARG A 594 -7.44 23.24 -19.83
CA ARG A 594 -7.74 24.41 -18.98
C ARG A 594 -6.48 25.12 -18.47
N PHE A 595 -5.32 24.52 -18.68
CA PHE A 595 -4.01 25.07 -18.37
C PHE A 595 -3.24 25.54 -19.61
N ALA A 596 -3.86 25.54 -20.79
CA ALA A 596 -3.18 25.88 -22.05
C ALA A 596 -2.60 27.30 -22.11
N ASP A 597 -3.00 28.17 -21.19
CA ASP A 597 -2.38 29.49 -20.93
C ASP A 597 -0.94 29.39 -20.41
N HIS A 598 -0.58 28.30 -19.74
CA HIS A 598 0.76 28.05 -19.19
C HIS A 598 1.42 26.80 -19.78
N ASN A 599 0.67 25.70 -19.88
CA ASN A 599 1.13 24.44 -20.46
C ASN A 599 -0.05 23.62 -21.00
N ALA A 600 -0.02 23.29 -22.30
CA ALA A 600 -1.06 22.51 -22.97
C ALA A 600 -1.17 21.05 -22.46
N ASN A 601 -0.16 20.56 -21.74
CA ASN A 601 -0.13 19.25 -21.08
C ASN A 601 -0.40 19.36 -19.56
N GLY A 602 -1.17 20.35 -19.13
CA GLY A 602 -1.35 20.65 -17.71
C GLY A 602 -1.91 19.51 -16.85
N LEU A 603 -2.69 18.59 -17.44
CA LEU A 603 -3.21 17.42 -16.75
C LEU A 603 -2.10 16.57 -16.13
N GLN A 604 -1.01 16.37 -16.87
CA GLN A 604 0.16 15.58 -16.45
C GLN A 604 1.25 16.48 -15.85
N GLU A 605 1.54 17.64 -16.47
CA GLU A 605 2.62 18.53 -16.02
C GLU A 605 2.42 19.06 -14.60
N TYR A 606 1.16 19.26 -14.19
CA TYR A 606 0.81 19.73 -12.85
C TYR A 606 0.24 18.62 -11.95
N SER A 607 0.52 17.35 -12.24
CA SER A 607 0.04 16.24 -11.40
C SER A 607 1.13 15.19 -11.17
N PRO A 608 1.99 15.40 -10.15
CA PRO A 608 2.97 14.41 -9.73
C PRO A 608 2.31 13.06 -9.39
N PHE A 609 1.15 13.08 -8.74
CA PHE A 609 0.35 11.88 -8.47
C PHE A 609 0.04 11.09 -9.73
N LEU A 610 -0.58 11.73 -10.74
CA LEU A 610 -0.95 11.06 -11.99
C LEU A 610 0.27 10.50 -12.72
N CYS A 611 1.38 11.24 -12.74
CA CYS A 611 2.63 10.75 -13.33
C CYS A 611 3.19 9.55 -12.56
N GLY A 612 3.14 9.56 -11.23
CA GLY A 612 3.63 8.48 -10.38
C GLY A 612 2.84 7.18 -10.55
N VAL A 613 1.52 7.23 -10.35
CA VAL A 613 0.65 6.05 -10.52
C VAL A 613 0.55 5.60 -11.98
N GLY A 614 0.63 6.53 -12.93
CA GLY A 614 0.68 6.18 -14.35
C GLY A 614 1.98 5.47 -14.72
N LEU A 615 3.12 5.92 -14.18
CA LEU A 615 4.41 5.28 -14.39
C LEU A 615 4.45 3.89 -13.74
N GLU A 616 3.91 3.75 -12.53
CA GLU A 616 3.77 2.47 -11.84
C GLU A 616 3.07 1.43 -12.74
N GLU A 617 1.89 1.76 -13.27
CA GLU A 617 1.17 0.86 -14.18
C GLU A 617 1.95 0.63 -15.49
N GLY A 618 2.61 1.67 -16.02
CA GLY A 618 3.46 1.56 -17.21
C GLY A 618 4.63 0.57 -17.03
N LEU A 619 5.32 0.62 -15.89
CA LEU A 619 6.42 -0.29 -15.55
C LEU A 619 5.91 -1.73 -15.39
N GLU A 620 4.76 -1.92 -14.74
CA GLU A 620 4.15 -3.23 -14.60
C GLU A 620 3.80 -3.84 -15.98
N ILE A 621 3.16 -3.07 -16.86
CA ILE A 621 2.82 -3.51 -18.22
C ILE A 621 4.11 -3.84 -18.99
N ALA A 622 5.14 -3.00 -18.92
CA ALA A 622 6.42 -3.22 -19.59
C ALA A 622 7.11 -4.49 -19.08
N TYR A 623 7.13 -4.72 -17.77
CA TYR A 623 7.66 -5.95 -17.15
C TYR A 623 6.93 -7.19 -17.65
N ARG A 624 5.60 -7.21 -17.55
CA ARG A 624 4.79 -8.37 -17.95
C ARG A 624 4.89 -8.66 -19.44
N LEU A 625 4.97 -7.61 -20.27
CA LEU A 625 5.21 -7.72 -21.70
C LEU A 625 6.61 -8.26 -22.02
N GLY A 626 7.63 -7.88 -21.24
CA GLY A 626 8.97 -8.47 -21.28
C GLY A 626 8.96 -9.97 -20.98
N MET A 627 8.29 -10.38 -19.90
CA MET A 627 8.13 -11.80 -19.55
C MET A 627 7.35 -12.58 -20.61
N PHE A 628 6.31 -11.98 -21.17
CA PHE A 628 5.55 -12.53 -22.28
C PHE A 628 6.40 -12.74 -23.55
N LEU A 629 7.31 -11.80 -23.82
CA LEU A 629 8.24 -11.88 -24.94
C LEU A 629 9.28 -12.99 -24.69
N TRP A 630 9.87 -13.06 -23.50
CA TRP A 630 10.86 -14.07 -23.13
C TRP A 630 10.29 -15.49 -23.11
N GLU A 631 9.02 -15.65 -22.75
CA GLU A 631 8.31 -16.92 -22.86
C GLU A 631 8.19 -17.44 -24.31
N ARG A 632 8.28 -16.54 -25.31
CA ARG A 632 8.14 -16.86 -26.74
C ARG A 632 9.45 -16.99 -27.48
N MET A 633 10.55 -16.55 -26.89
CA MET A 633 11.87 -16.54 -27.49
C MET A 633 12.79 -17.50 -26.75
N PRO A 634 13.46 -18.43 -27.44
CA PRO A 634 14.42 -19.30 -26.77
C PRO A 634 15.69 -18.53 -26.32
N GLU A 635 16.06 -17.44 -27.00
CA GLU A 635 17.36 -16.78 -26.88
C GLU A 635 17.73 -16.31 -25.47
N PRO A 636 16.82 -15.72 -24.66
CA PRO A 636 17.12 -15.42 -23.25
C PRO A 636 17.61 -16.65 -22.49
N THR A 637 16.91 -17.78 -22.59
CA THR A 637 17.32 -19.03 -21.93
C THR A 637 18.61 -19.59 -22.54
N LEU A 638 18.73 -19.63 -23.87
CA LEU A 638 19.93 -20.15 -24.53
C LEU A 638 21.19 -19.38 -24.12
N MET A 639 21.13 -18.06 -24.13
CA MET A 639 22.26 -17.19 -23.82
C MET A 639 22.71 -17.30 -22.37
N ILE A 640 21.77 -17.39 -21.42
CA ILE A 640 22.12 -17.57 -20.00
C ILE A 640 22.79 -18.92 -19.76
N HIS A 641 22.30 -20.01 -20.37
CA HIS A 641 22.94 -21.32 -20.23
C HIS A 641 24.33 -21.38 -20.91
N LEU A 642 24.49 -20.74 -22.08
CA LEU A 642 25.78 -20.63 -22.76
C LEU A 642 26.78 -19.81 -21.93
N HIS A 643 26.35 -18.64 -21.42
CA HIS A 643 27.16 -17.79 -20.54
C HIS A 643 27.64 -18.57 -19.31
N ASN A 644 26.73 -19.25 -18.60
CA ASN A 644 27.10 -20.07 -17.45
C ASN A 644 28.16 -21.13 -17.83
N ALA A 645 27.96 -21.85 -18.93
CA ALA A 645 28.89 -22.89 -19.35
C ALA A 645 30.30 -22.36 -19.67
N VAL A 646 30.41 -21.22 -20.36
CA VAL A 646 31.73 -20.64 -20.69
C VAL A 646 32.42 -20.05 -19.45
N VAL A 647 31.67 -19.59 -18.46
CA VAL A 647 32.21 -19.16 -17.16
C VAL A 647 32.73 -20.36 -16.36
N GLN A 648 31.90 -21.41 -16.18
CA GLN A 648 32.28 -22.59 -15.38
C GLN A 648 33.44 -23.38 -15.99
N LYS A 649 33.56 -23.39 -17.32
CA LYS A 649 34.69 -24.02 -18.03
C LYS A 649 35.94 -23.14 -18.14
N GLY A 650 35.90 -21.91 -17.60
CA GLY A 650 37.07 -21.02 -17.55
C GLY A 650 37.44 -20.33 -18.86
N TYR A 651 36.54 -20.32 -19.86
CA TYR A 651 36.77 -19.58 -21.12
C TYR A 651 36.57 -18.07 -20.94
N LEU A 652 35.79 -17.65 -19.95
CA LEU A 652 35.68 -16.26 -19.52
C LEU A 652 36.40 -16.05 -18.19
N SER A 653 37.31 -15.07 -18.12
CA SER A 653 38.03 -14.71 -16.89
C SER A 653 37.14 -14.06 -15.83
N ARG A 654 36.05 -13.41 -16.25
CA ARG A 654 35.03 -12.83 -15.39
C ARG A 654 33.64 -12.89 -16.04
N PRO A 655 32.56 -13.12 -15.28
CA PRO A 655 31.19 -13.12 -15.79
C PRO A 655 30.78 -11.80 -16.47
N ILE A 656 29.90 -11.88 -17.46
CA ILE A 656 29.28 -10.69 -18.07
C ILE A 656 28.26 -10.12 -17.09
N GLY A 657 28.37 -8.83 -16.77
CA GLY A 657 27.58 -8.19 -15.70
C GLY A 657 26.07 -8.36 -15.88
N LEU A 658 25.58 -8.10 -17.10
CA LEU A 658 24.17 -8.34 -17.44
C LEU A 658 23.74 -9.79 -17.20
N CYS A 659 24.45 -10.76 -17.79
CA CYS A 659 24.08 -12.18 -17.69
C CYS A 659 24.16 -12.70 -16.25
N ALA A 660 25.20 -12.33 -15.50
CA ALA A 660 25.34 -12.71 -14.09
C ALA A 660 24.19 -12.16 -13.23
N THR A 661 23.82 -10.89 -13.43
CA THR A 661 22.70 -10.29 -12.70
C THR A 661 21.36 -10.95 -13.05
N LEU A 662 21.14 -11.30 -14.32
CA LEU A 662 19.95 -12.05 -14.73
C LEU A 662 19.92 -13.47 -14.16
N GLU A 663 21.06 -14.14 -14.06
CA GLU A 663 21.17 -15.44 -13.39
C GLU A 663 20.75 -15.34 -11.93
N ASP A 664 21.16 -14.30 -11.22
CA ASP A 664 20.82 -14.11 -9.80
C ASP A 664 19.34 -13.72 -9.62
N LEU A 665 18.86 -12.75 -10.41
CA LEU A 665 17.47 -12.29 -10.37
C LEU A 665 16.48 -13.35 -10.85
N PHE A 666 16.86 -14.30 -11.70
CA PHE A 666 15.94 -15.31 -12.24
C PHE A 666 16.46 -16.73 -12.03
N LYS A 667 17.22 -16.97 -10.96
CA LYS A 667 17.88 -18.27 -10.70
C LYS A 667 16.93 -19.45 -10.76
N HIS A 668 15.77 -19.34 -10.11
CA HIS A 668 14.75 -20.40 -10.08
C HIS A 668 13.95 -20.52 -11.38
N THR A 669 14.10 -19.57 -12.29
CA THR A 669 13.47 -19.57 -13.62
C THR A 669 14.40 -20.20 -14.65
N PHE A 670 15.69 -19.83 -14.65
CA PHE A 670 16.66 -20.37 -15.59
C PHE A 670 17.17 -21.76 -15.18
N PHE A 671 17.31 -22.03 -13.89
CA PHE A 671 17.90 -23.28 -13.40
C PHE A 671 16.94 -24.06 -12.51
N ALA A 672 16.94 -25.39 -12.68
CA ALA A 672 16.15 -26.29 -11.85
C ALA A 672 16.51 -26.10 -10.36
N GLN A 673 15.49 -25.88 -9.53
CA GLN A 673 15.63 -25.60 -8.09
C GLN A 673 16.46 -24.35 -7.76
N GLY A 674 16.79 -23.51 -8.75
CA GLY A 674 17.67 -22.35 -8.56
C GLY A 674 19.16 -22.68 -8.50
N CYS A 675 19.55 -23.92 -8.82
CA CYS A 675 20.93 -24.38 -8.73
C CYS A 675 21.65 -24.20 -10.06
N LYS A 676 22.60 -23.25 -10.10
CA LYS A 676 23.45 -23.01 -11.27
C LYS A 676 24.29 -24.26 -11.59
N PRO A 677 24.17 -24.86 -12.79
CA PRO A 677 24.88 -26.10 -13.10
C PRO A 677 26.37 -25.83 -13.29
N THR A 678 27.21 -26.64 -12.64
CA THR A 678 28.67 -26.67 -12.81
C THR A 678 29.11 -27.72 -13.85
N SER A 679 28.23 -28.67 -14.16
CA SER A 679 28.39 -29.70 -15.19
C SER A 679 27.01 -30.10 -15.72
N GLY A 680 26.91 -31.00 -16.71
CA GLY A 680 25.62 -31.47 -17.22
C GLY A 680 24.81 -30.37 -17.92
N PHE A 681 25.49 -29.43 -18.59
CA PHE A 681 24.88 -28.23 -19.18
C PHE A 681 23.78 -28.54 -20.20
N VAL A 682 23.90 -29.64 -20.94
CA VAL A 682 22.90 -30.09 -21.93
C VAL A 682 21.59 -30.47 -21.24
N ASP A 683 21.67 -31.30 -20.20
CA ASP A 683 20.48 -31.75 -19.45
C ASP A 683 19.79 -30.58 -18.76
N ALA A 684 20.59 -29.65 -18.20
CA ALA A 684 20.08 -28.43 -17.62
C ALA A 684 19.34 -27.56 -18.64
N LEU A 685 19.87 -27.39 -19.86
CA LEU A 685 19.18 -26.63 -20.90
C LEU A 685 17.91 -27.35 -21.37
N LEU A 686 17.95 -28.66 -21.58
CA LEU A 686 16.80 -29.46 -22.01
C LEU A 686 15.65 -29.43 -21.00
N ALA A 687 15.95 -29.37 -19.70
CA ALA A 687 14.93 -29.20 -18.66
C ALA A 687 14.17 -27.88 -18.81
N SER A 688 14.83 -26.82 -19.28
CA SER A 688 14.24 -25.48 -19.45
C SER A 688 13.49 -25.32 -20.77
N VAL A 689 14.06 -25.78 -21.90
CA VAL A 689 13.44 -25.61 -23.23
C VAL A 689 12.43 -26.70 -23.59
N GLY A 690 12.42 -27.82 -22.85
CA GLY A 690 11.56 -28.98 -23.11
C GLY A 690 11.98 -29.80 -24.32
N GLN A 691 11.33 -30.95 -24.58
CA GLN A 691 11.59 -31.75 -25.78
C GLN A 691 10.67 -31.37 -26.96
N PRO A 692 11.15 -31.45 -28.21
CA PRO A 692 10.34 -31.17 -29.40
C PRO A 692 9.10 -32.05 -29.45
N GLY A 693 7.92 -31.44 -29.64
CA GLY A 693 6.66 -32.18 -29.75
C GLY A 693 6.10 -32.74 -28.43
N SER A 694 6.67 -32.36 -27.28
CA SER A 694 6.14 -32.74 -25.98
C SER A 694 4.69 -32.25 -25.75
N ARG A 695 3.93 -32.97 -24.91
CA ARG A 695 2.59 -32.53 -24.46
C ARG A 695 2.61 -31.13 -23.86
N GLN A 696 3.72 -30.77 -23.22
CA GLN A 696 3.97 -29.47 -22.60
C GLN A 696 4.02 -28.35 -23.64
N ALA A 697 4.78 -28.53 -24.73
CA ALA A 697 4.82 -27.59 -25.86
C ALA A 697 3.45 -27.43 -26.56
N GLN A 698 2.65 -28.51 -26.63
CA GLN A 698 1.28 -28.44 -27.18
C GLN A 698 0.32 -27.68 -26.23
N ALA A 699 0.38 -27.95 -24.93
CA ALA A 699 -0.43 -27.27 -23.92
C ALA A 699 -0.13 -25.76 -23.87
N GLN A 700 1.14 -25.37 -23.98
CA GLN A 700 1.56 -23.97 -24.05
C GLN A 700 0.96 -23.26 -25.27
N ARG A 701 1.01 -23.87 -26.46
CA ARG A 701 0.38 -23.33 -27.68
C ARG A 701 -1.14 -23.17 -27.54
N GLN A 702 -1.81 -24.09 -26.84
CA GLN A 702 -3.25 -24.00 -26.58
C GLN A 702 -3.57 -22.87 -25.58
N ALA A 703 -2.82 -22.75 -24.49
CA ALA A 703 -2.99 -21.70 -23.50
C ALA A 703 -2.79 -20.30 -24.11
N ILE A 704 -1.82 -20.15 -25.02
CA ILE A 704 -1.59 -18.92 -25.79
C ILE A 704 -2.79 -18.56 -26.68
N ARG A 705 -3.36 -19.54 -27.40
CA ARG A 705 -4.53 -19.30 -28.26
C ARG A 705 -5.76 -18.92 -27.44
N TYR A 706 -5.93 -19.53 -26.27
CA TYR A 706 -6.99 -19.20 -25.32
C TYR A 706 -6.85 -17.74 -24.85
N ARG A 707 -5.67 -17.34 -24.40
CA ARG A 707 -5.35 -15.98 -23.95
C ARG A 707 -5.74 -14.90 -24.99
N ARG A 708 -5.39 -15.07 -26.27
CA ARG A 708 -5.73 -14.11 -27.34
C ARG A 708 -7.24 -13.99 -27.59
N ARG A 709 -8.01 -15.03 -27.26
CA ARG A 709 -9.44 -15.09 -27.57
C ARG A 709 -10.32 -14.54 -26.44
N TYR A 710 -9.84 -14.57 -25.20
CA TYR A 710 -10.66 -14.29 -24.01
C TYR A 710 -10.13 -13.19 -23.09
N ALA A 711 -8.95 -12.62 -23.35
CA ALA A 711 -8.48 -11.49 -22.56
C ALA A 711 -9.33 -10.23 -22.85
N GLU A 712 -9.92 -9.66 -21.81
CA GLU A 712 -10.78 -8.48 -21.89
C GLU A 712 -9.97 -7.17 -21.78
N ASN A 713 -8.80 -7.22 -21.15
CA ASN A 713 -7.90 -6.09 -20.99
C ASN A 713 -6.42 -6.50 -21.07
N ILE A 714 -5.52 -5.51 -21.11
CA ILE A 714 -4.07 -5.69 -21.24
C ILE A 714 -3.45 -6.48 -20.06
N HIS A 715 -3.99 -6.28 -18.85
CA HIS A 715 -3.50 -6.95 -17.63
C HIS A 715 -3.79 -8.46 -17.66
N GLN A 716 -4.97 -8.86 -18.13
CA GLN A 716 -5.33 -10.27 -18.36
C GLN A 716 -4.55 -10.87 -19.53
N LEU A 717 -4.32 -10.08 -20.59
CA LEU A 717 -3.55 -10.51 -21.76
C LEU A 717 -2.12 -10.92 -21.36
N PHE A 718 -1.53 -10.29 -20.35
CA PHE A 718 -0.19 -10.59 -19.87
C PHE A 718 -0.14 -11.28 -18.50
N ASP A 719 -1.18 -12.00 -18.09
CA ASP A 719 -1.14 -12.76 -16.83
C ASP A 719 -0.04 -13.84 -16.87
N LEU A 720 0.95 -13.72 -15.99
CA LEU A 720 2.12 -14.59 -15.89
C LEU A 720 1.78 -16.00 -15.41
N LYS A 721 0.62 -16.24 -14.77
CA LYS A 721 0.19 -17.59 -14.34
C LYS A 721 0.06 -18.57 -15.51
N ILE A 722 -0.15 -18.05 -16.72
CA ILE A 722 -0.29 -18.84 -17.95
C ILE A 722 1.09 -19.19 -18.54
N ASN A 723 2.15 -18.44 -18.21
CA ASN A 723 3.50 -18.72 -18.71
C ASN A 723 4.00 -20.05 -18.16
N HIS A 724 4.88 -20.73 -18.90
CA HIS A 724 5.49 -21.98 -18.49
C HIS A 724 6.77 -21.74 -17.67
N ILE A 725 7.66 -20.88 -18.16
CA ILE A 725 8.99 -20.63 -17.61
C ILE A 725 8.96 -19.35 -16.77
N PHE A 726 8.59 -18.23 -17.38
CA PHE A 726 8.68 -16.90 -16.77
C PHE A 726 7.41 -16.54 -15.99
N LYS A 727 7.27 -17.09 -14.78
CA LYS A 727 6.10 -16.93 -13.90
C LYS A 727 6.28 -15.93 -12.74
N ARG A 728 7.49 -15.41 -12.55
CA ARG A 728 7.81 -14.53 -11.40
C ARG A 728 7.01 -13.23 -11.51
N ASN A 729 6.26 -12.86 -10.48
CA ASN A 729 5.63 -11.55 -10.37
C ASN A 729 6.65 -10.51 -9.85
N SER A 730 6.55 -9.27 -10.32
CA SER A 730 7.16 -8.13 -9.64
C SER A 730 6.34 -7.73 -8.41
N MET A 731 6.89 -6.91 -7.52
CA MET A 731 6.14 -6.44 -6.34
C MET A 731 4.93 -5.61 -6.77
N LEU A 732 5.07 -4.77 -7.81
CA LEU A 732 3.95 -4.04 -8.41
C LEU A 732 2.83 -4.98 -8.88
N THR A 733 3.20 -6.05 -9.61
CA THR A 733 2.25 -7.06 -10.09
C THR A 733 1.56 -7.77 -8.92
N THR A 734 2.31 -8.13 -7.87
CA THR A 734 1.77 -8.80 -6.68
C THR A 734 0.78 -7.90 -5.94
N CYS A 735 1.11 -6.63 -5.73
CA CYS A 735 0.23 -5.65 -5.08
C CYS A 735 -1.06 -5.45 -5.87
N ARG A 736 -0.98 -5.18 -7.19
CA ARG A 736 -2.18 -4.96 -8.02
C ARG A 736 -3.10 -6.18 -8.04
N ARG A 737 -2.54 -7.39 -8.15
CA ARG A 737 -3.33 -8.64 -8.12
C ARG A 737 -4.08 -8.85 -6.80
N ALA A 738 -3.54 -8.32 -5.70
CA ALA A 738 -4.18 -8.32 -4.39
C ALA A 738 -5.11 -7.12 -4.17
N GLY A 739 -5.39 -6.32 -5.21
CA GLY A 739 -6.18 -5.09 -5.10
C GLY A 739 -5.54 -4.05 -4.19
N TRP A 740 -4.20 -4.02 -4.15
CA TRP A 740 -3.39 -3.18 -3.27
C TRP A 740 -3.65 -3.37 -1.77
N ASN A 741 -4.26 -4.50 -1.40
CA ASN A 741 -4.36 -4.96 -0.03
C ASN A 741 -3.23 -5.97 0.24
N LEU A 742 -2.22 -5.55 1.00
CA LEU A 742 -1.06 -6.39 1.28
C LEU A 742 -1.44 -7.67 2.02
N GLU A 743 -2.45 -7.63 2.90
CA GLU A 743 -2.94 -8.81 3.63
C GLU A 743 -3.63 -9.81 2.70
N ALA A 744 -4.12 -9.38 1.53
CA ALA A 744 -4.73 -10.25 0.53
C ALA A 744 -3.70 -10.98 -0.36
N ILE A 745 -2.41 -10.65 -0.26
CA ILE A 745 -1.34 -11.35 -0.99
C ILE A 745 -1.20 -12.77 -0.43
N PRO A 746 -1.21 -13.84 -1.24
CA PRO A 746 -0.93 -15.19 -0.76
C PRO A 746 0.55 -15.37 -0.37
N ASP A 747 0.83 -16.14 0.68
CA ASP A 747 2.20 -16.42 1.15
C ASP A 747 3.07 -17.11 0.08
N GLU A 748 2.46 -17.83 -0.87
CA GLU A 748 3.14 -18.43 -2.02
C GLU A 748 3.71 -17.36 -2.97
N GLU A 749 3.05 -16.21 -3.09
CA GLU A 749 3.45 -15.13 -4.01
C GLU A 749 4.53 -14.21 -3.39
N LEU A 750 4.68 -14.20 -2.06
CA LEU A 750 5.72 -13.44 -1.36
C LEU A 750 7.12 -14.00 -1.61
N GLN A 751 8.03 -13.13 -2.03
CA GLN A 751 9.42 -13.50 -2.31
C GLN A 751 10.26 -13.43 -1.04
N PHE A 752 11.17 -14.38 -0.90
CA PHE A 752 12.17 -14.32 0.16
C PHE A 752 13.02 -13.04 -0.01
N GLY A 753 13.19 -12.28 1.07
CA GLY A 753 13.87 -10.98 1.05
C GLY A 753 12.94 -9.76 1.07
N SER A 754 11.63 -9.94 0.84
CA SER A 754 10.65 -8.86 1.01
C SER A 754 10.41 -8.56 2.49
N MET A 755 10.19 -7.29 2.80
CA MET A 755 9.82 -6.81 4.13
C MET A 755 8.45 -7.34 4.56
N VAL A 756 7.47 -7.40 3.66
CA VAL A 756 6.17 -8.05 3.93
C VAL A 756 6.34 -9.56 4.18
N PHE A 757 7.29 -10.21 3.50
CA PHE A 757 7.62 -11.61 3.78
C PHE A 757 8.15 -11.79 5.22
N PHE A 758 9.11 -10.98 5.66
CA PHE A 758 9.66 -11.08 7.01
C PHE A 758 8.66 -10.67 8.10
N GLU A 759 7.81 -9.68 7.79
CA GLU A 759 6.72 -9.28 8.67
C GLU A 759 5.76 -10.44 8.94
N ARG A 760 5.26 -11.12 7.91
CA ARG A 760 4.37 -12.27 8.10
C ARG A 760 5.08 -13.47 8.69
N LEU A 761 6.36 -13.66 8.36
CA LEU A 761 7.19 -14.70 8.96
C LEU A 761 7.34 -14.48 10.47
N SER A 762 7.38 -13.23 10.94
CA SER A 762 7.41 -12.91 12.38
C SER A 762 6.14 -13.34 13.13
N ARG A 763 5.02 -13.50 12.41
CA ARG A 763 3.75 -13.98 12.97
C ARG A 763 3.65 -15.51 13.02
N ALA A 764 4.69 -16.24 12.58
CA ALA A 764 4.68 -17.70 12.59
C ALA A 764 4.68 -18.23 14.03
N LYS A 765 3.86 -19.26 14.30
CA LYS A 765 3.76 -19.83 15.65
C LYS A 765 5.01 -20.64 16.00
N HIS A 766 5.38 -20.56 17.27
CA HIS A 766 6.42 -21.39 17.86
C HIS A 766 5.85 -22.76 18.27
N VAL A 767 6.45 -23.83 17.76
CA VAL A 767 6.19 -25.22 18.19
C VAL A 767 6.99 -25.52 19.47
N SER A 768 8.17 -24.93 19.60
CA SER A 768 8.98 -24.91 20.83
C SER A 768 9.79 -23.60 20.92
N GLU A 769 10.56 -23.39 21.99
CA GLU A 769 11.42 -22.20 22.15
C GLU A 769 12.36 -21.95 20.95
N LYS A 770 12.67 -22.97 20.15
CA LYS A 770 13.60 -22.89 19.01
C LYS A 770 13.06 -23.44 17.70
N GLU A 771 11.79 -23.82 17.65
CA GLU A 771 11.22 -24.48 16.48
C GLU A 771 9.95 -23.76 16.04
N LEU A 772 9.89 -23.39 14.77
CA LEU A 772 8.76 -22.71 14.15
C LEU A 772 7.84 -23.70 13.44
N GLU A 773 6.54 -23.39 13.44
CA GLU A 773 5.53 -24.12 12.69
C GLU A 773 5.92 -24.18 11.20
N ASP A 774 5.73 -25.34 10.56
CA ASP A 774 6.12 -25.57 9.16
C ASP A 774 5.17 -24.89 8.16
N THR A 775 5.21 -23.56 8.15
CA THR A 775 4.46 -22.72 7.21
C THR A 775 5.18 -22.63 5.85
N ILE A 776 4.49 -22.10 4.83
CA ILE A 776 5.09 -21.89 3.50
C ILE A 776 6.27 -20.91 3.58
N LEU A 777 6.14 -19.86 4.40
CA LEU A 777 7.19 -18.85 4.59
C LEU A 777 8.42 -19.44 5.28
N VAL A 778 8.21 -20.25 6.33
CA VAL A 778 9.29 -20.97 7.03
C VAL A 778 10.00 -21.94 6.09
N ARG A 779 9.26 -22.71 5.27
CA ARG A 779 9.85 -23.59 4.24
C ARG A 779 10.70 -22.83 3.22
N LYS A 780 10.25 -21.65 2.80
CA LYS A 780 11.03 -20.78 1.89
C LYS A 780 12.32 -20.28 2.54
N ALA A 781 12.28 -19.87 3.81
CA ALA A 781 13.47 -19.44 4.54
C ALA A 781 14.48 -20.59 4.75
N ARG A 782 14.00 -21.76 5.18
CA ARG A 782 14.83 -22.98 5.33
C ARG A 782 15.47 -23.42 4.01
N ALA A 783 14.75 -23.28 2.89
CA ALA A 783 15.27 -23.62 1.56
C ALA A 783 16.45 -22.73 1.11
N VAL A 784 16.59 -21.54 1.69
CA VAL A 784 17.72 -20.62 1.45
C VAL A 784 18.86 -20.87 2.46
N GLY A 785 18.67 -21.80 3.40
CA GLY A 785 19.69 -22.23 4.35
C GLY A 785 19.60 -21.57 5.73
N MET A 786 18.54 -20.81 6.03
CA MET A 786 18.35 -20.23 7.35
C MET A 786 17.93 -21.29 8.38
N THR A 787 18.52 -21.26 9.58
CA THR A 787 18.01 -22.03 10.73
C THR A 787 16.82 -21.33 11.39
N ASP A 788 16.03 -22.07 12.17
CA ASP A 788 14.90 -21.49 12.89
C ASP A 788 15.35 -20.39 13.88
N GLU A 789 16.53 -20.53 14.51
CA GLU A 789 17.10 -19.47 15.35
C GLU A 789 17.48 -18.21 14.56
N GLU A 790 18.06 -18.37 13.36
CA GLU A 790 18.38 -17.24 12.49
C GLU A 790 17.11 -16.54 11.97
N ILE A 791 16.04 -17.30 11.73
CA ILE A 791 14.73 -16.75 11.36
C ILE A 791 14.20 -15.89 12.51
N ILE A 792 14.19 -16.42 13.73
CA ILE A 792 13.71 -15.71 14.93
C ILE A 792 14.54 -14.44 15.19
N ASP A 793 15.87 -14.51 15.09
CA ASP A 793 16.74 -13.32 15.25
C ASP A 793 16.47 -12.25 14.18
N ALA A 794 16.28 -12.66 12.93
CA ALA A 794 15.98 -11.74 11.83
C ALA A 794 14.62 -11.05 12.00
N THR A 795 13.57 -11.79 12.39
CA THR A 795 12.22 -11.23 12.62
C THR A 795 12.18 -10.32 13.84
N ASN A 796 12.90 -10.67 14.92
CA ASN A 796 13.02 -9.82 16.10
C ASN A 796 13.72 -8.50 15.78
N LYS A 797 14.78 -8.52 14.95
CA LYS A 797 15.44 -7.29 14.48
C LYS A 797 14.50 -6.41 13.66
N LEU A 798 13.66 -6.98 12.79
CA LEU A 798 12.67 -6.22 12.02
C LEU A 798 11.68 -5.47 12.94
N SER A 799 11.16 -6.14 13.97
CA SER A 799 10.28 -5.51 14.96
C SER A 799 10.97 -4.35 15.69
N SER A 800 12.28 -4.47 15.96
CA SER A 800 13.06 -3.40 16.57
C SER A 800 13.31 -2.20 15.63
N ILE A 801 13.43 -2.43 14.31
CA ILE A 801 13.62 -1.38 13.31
C ILE A 801 12.33 -0.62 13.08
N ALA A 802 11.19 -1.30 12.97
CA ALA A 802 9.87 -0.68 12.86
C ALA A 802 9.58 0.24 14.07
N ASN A 803 10.02 -0.16 15.26
CA ASN A 803 9.89 0.63 16.49
C ASN A 803 10.90 1.79 16.62
N ASN A 804 11.97 1.85 15.80
CA ASN A 804 13.07 2.81 15.91
C ASN A 804 13.15 3.84 14.75
N ILE A 805 12.14 3.93 13.89
CA ILE A 805 12.11 4.93 12.81
C ILE A 805 12.07 6.34 13.45
N PRO A 806 13.09 7.21 13.23
CA PRO A 806 13.18 8.48 13.93
C PRO A 806 12.00 9.41 13.60
N ASN A 807 11.31 9.86 14.65
CA ASN A 807 10.39 11.00 14.65
C ASN A 807 11.13 12.34 14.41
N GLU A 808 12.12 12.39 13.50
CA GLU A 808 12.97 13.56 13.24
C GLU A 808 12.20 14.74 12.67
N VAL A 809 11.07 14.50 11.99
CA VAL A 809 10.16 15.56 11.54
C VAL A 809 9.26 16.07 12.68
N LEU A 810 9.05 15.29 13.74
CA LEU A 810 8.15 15.61 14.86
C LEU A 810 8.83 16.37 16.01
N THR A 811 10.16 16.25 16.15
CA THR A 811 10.92 16.86 17.25
C THR A 811 11.40 18.28 16.96
N LYS A 812 11.49 18.69 15.68
CA LYS A 812 11.81 20.08 15.30
C LYS A 812 10.63 21.03 15.41
N ASP A 813 9.41 20.52 15.24
CA ASP A 813 8.19 21.32 15.16
C ASP A 813 7.29 21.14 16.39
N THR A 814 7.74 20.54 17.48
CA THR A 814 6.90 20.41 18.69
C THR A 814 6.85 21.73 19.45
N PRO A 815 5.66 22.31 19.75
CA PRO A 815 5.57 23.52 20.56
C PRO A 815 6.21 23.34 21.94
N GLU A 816 6.88 24.37 22.46
CA GLU A 816 7.45 24.35 23.81
C GLU A 816 6.35 23.99 24.84
N GLY A 817 6.53 22.84 25.52
CA GLY A 817 5.60 22.31 26.51
C GLY A 817 4.73 21.13 26.06
N PHE A 818 4.76 20.74 24.78
CA PHE A 818 4.01 19.59 24.28
C PHE A 818 4.87 18.30 24.38
N GLN A 819 4.56 17.44 25.35
CA GLN A 819 5.23 16.13 25.48
C GLN A 819 4.58 15.12 24.53
N ILE A 820 5.34 14.61 23.56
CA ILE A 820 4.93 13.45 22.75
C ILE A 820 4.89 12.25 23.71
N PRO A 821 3.74 11.57 23.89
CA PRO A 821 3.70 10.37 24.71
C PRO A 821 4.67 9.33 24.10
N PRO A 822 5.51 8.66 24.92
CA PRO A 822 6.32 7.56 24.42
C PRO A 822 5.39 6.53 23.76
N GLN A 823 5.73 6.12 22.54
CA GLN A 823 5.07 4.98 21.90
C GLN A 823 5.36 3.76 22.77
N ALA A 824 4.32 3.15 23.32
CA ALA A 824 4.44 1.82 23.89
C ALA A 824 4.81 0.88 22.76
N GLY A 825 5.88 0.09 22.92
CA GLY A 825 6.22 -0.96 21.97
C GLY A 825 5.03 -1.90 21.84
N SER A 826 4.35 -1.84 20.70
CA SER A 826 3.38 -2.84 20.30
C SER A 826 4.14 -3.90 19.53
N GLU A 827 3.99 -5.17 19.90
CA GLU A 827 4.50 -6.30 19.09
C GLU A 827 3.82 -6.38 17.72
N VAL A 828 2.69 -5.69 17.53
CA VAL A 828 1.93 -5.64 16.26
C VAL A 828 2.14 -4.29 15.58
N LEU A 829 2.56 -4.33 14.32
CA LEU A 829 2.79 -3.16 13.47
C LEU A 829 1.51 -2.32 13.27
N ASP A 830 1.68 -0.99 13.27
CA ASP A 830 0.68 0.01 12.87
C ASP A 830 0.50 -0.05 11.34
N GLY A 831 -0.66 0.36 10.80
CA GLY A 831 -0.84 0.51 9.36
C GLY A 831 0.15 1.49 8.71
N ARG A 832 0.76 2.41 9.47
CA ARG A 832 1.92 3.20 9.06
C ARG A 832 3.12 2.33 8.74
N ASP A 833 3.47 1.46 9.69
CA ASP A 833 4.66 0.61 9.58
C ASP A 833 4.47 -0.35 8.40
N ILE A 834 3.25 -0.85 8.19
CA ILE A 834 2.90 -1.67 7.03
C ILE A 834 3.10 -0.91 5.71
N LEU A 835 2.75 0.38 5.62
CA LEU A 835 3.06 1.20 4.43
C LEU A 835 4.56 1.39 4.23
N ASP A 836 5.31 1.61 5.31
CA ASP A 836 6.76 1.82 5.22
C ASP A 836 7.47 0.53 4.76
N LEU A 837 7.02 -0.64 5.21
CA LEU A 837 7.48 -1.95 4.70
C LEU A 837 7.14 -2.12 3.22
N ALA A 838 5.91 -1.75 2.81
CA ALA A 838 5.48 -1.82 1.42
C ALA A 838 6.28 -0.89 0.53
N LYS A 839 6.54 0.34 1.00
CA LYS A 839 7.41 1.32 0.33
C LYS A 839 8.78 0.74 0.10
N PHE A 840 9.38 0.05 1.08
CA PHE A 840 10.68 -0.59 0.92
C PHE A 840 10.66 -1.69 -0.15
N ASP A 841 9.64 -2.56 -0.15
CA ASP A 841 9.51 -3.63 -1.14
C ASP A 841 9.29 -3.10 -2.55
N ILE A 842 8.45 -2.08 -2.70
CA ILE A 842 8.22 -1.38 -3.96
C ILE A 842 9.49 -0.65 -4.42
N LEU A 843 10.19 0.01 -3.51
CA LEU A 843 11.45 0.68 -3.80
C LEU A 843 12.47 -0.33 -4.31
N SER A 844 12.62 -1.48 -3.63
CA SER A 844 13.52 -2.55 -4.04
C SER A 844 13.24 -3.03 -5.48
N ASP A 845 11.95 -3.16 -5.85
CA ASP A 845 11.49 -3.59 -7.17
C ASP A 845 11.63 -2.52 -8.27
N VAL A 846 11.48 -1.23 -7.93
CA VAL A 846 11.46 -0.12 -8.90
C VAL A 846 12.79 0.62 -8.99
N ALA A 847 13.50 0.88 -7.90
CA ALA A 847 14.72 1.68 -7.97
C ALA A 847 15.84 1.17 -7.09
N GLY A 848 15.63 0.11 -6.30
CA GLY A 848 16.57 -0.37 -5.30
C GLY A 848 17.37 -1.59 -5.72
N ILE A 849 17.55 -2.50 -4.77
CA ILE A 849 18.50 -3.62 -4.85
C ILE A 849 18.06 -4.78 -5.75
N ALA A 850 16.76 -4.91 -6.04
CA ALA A 850 16.22 -5.97 -6.90
C ALA A 850 15.27 -5.40 -7.97
N PRO A 851 15.76 -4.51 -8.85
CA PRO A 851 14.93 -3.60 -9.63
C PRO A 851 14.32 -4.26 -10.88
N ILE A 852 13.59 -5.36 -10.70
CA ILE A 852 13.05 -6.17 -11.81
C ILE A 852 11.99 -5.41 -12.62
N SER A 853 11.30 -4.43 -12.05
CA SER A 853 10.35 -3.58 -12.79
C SER A 853 11.04 -2.49 -13.61
N SER A 854 12.29 -2.15 -13.30
CA SER A 854 13.02 -1.06 -13.98
C SER A 854 13.96 -1.49 -15.08
N LEU A 855 14.09 -2.80 -15.28
CA LEU A 855 14.84 -3.34 -16.39
C LEU A 855 14.04 -3.24 -17.69
N ASN A 856 14.66 -2.68 -18.73
CA ASN A 856 14.14 -2.72 -20.08
C ASN A 856 14.38 -4.09 -20.73
N TYR A 857 13.47 -5.03 -20.50
CA TYR A 857 13.53 -6.39 -21.06
C TYR A 857 13.55 -6.41 -22.59
N LEU A 858 12.98 -5.40 -23.25
CA LEU A 858 13.08 -5.27 -24.70
C LEU A 858 14.51 -4.92 -25.12
N GLY A 859 15.21 -4.11 -24.32
CA GLY A 859 16.58 -3.68 -24.56
C GLY A 859 17.52 -4.87 -24.39
N VAL A 860 17.35 -5.60 -23.29
CA VAL A 860 18.05 -6.86 -23.03
C VAL A 860 17.80 -7.85 -24.16
N THR A 861 16.56 -7.98 -24.63
CA THR A 861 16.23 -8.82 -25.79
C THR A 861 17.01 -8.42 -27.04
N CYS A 862 17.06 -7.13 -27.36
CA CYS A 862 17.80 -6.63 -28.52
C CYS A 862 19.28 -7.03 -28.43
N TRP A 863 19.90 -6.82 -27.26
CA TRP A 863 21.28 -7.21 -27.01
C TRP A 863 21.50 -8.73 -27.17
N LEU A 864 20.60 -9.55 -26.62
CA LEU A 864 20.67 -11.01 -26.71
C LEU A 864 20.57 -11.49 -28.16
N LEU A 865 19.62 -10.96 -28.94
CA LEU A 865 19.42 -11.32 -30.34
C LEU A 865 20.62 -10.92 -31.21
N ILE A 866 21.14 -9.70 -31.03
CA ILE A 866 22.33 -9.21 -31.74
C ILE A 866 23.55 -10.10 -31.43
N THR A 867 23.77 -10.38 -30.14
CA THR A 867 24.93 -11.17 -29.70
C THR A 867 24.83 -12.62 -30.16
N PHE A 868 23.67 -13.25 -30.05
CA PHE A 868 23.45 -14.60 -30.57
C PHE A 868 23.64 -14.65 -32.09
N GLY A 869 23.15 -13.63 -32.81
CA GLY A 869 23.38 -13.49 -34.26
C GLY A 869 24.87 -13.50 -34.62
N ARG A 870 25.69 -12.73 -33.90
CA ARG A 870 27.15 -12.69 -34.08
C ARG A 870 27.81 -14.04 -33.80
N ILE A 871 27.35 -14.77 -32.79
CA ILE A 871 27.84 -16.14 -32.51
C ILE A 871 27.58 -17.05 -33.71
N VAL A 872 26.36 -17.02 -34.25
CA VAL A 872 25.97 -17.83 -35.42
C VAL A 872 26.83 -17.47 -36.64
N GLU A 873 27.02 -16.18 -36.92
CA GLU A 873 27.84 -15.70 -38.03
C GLU A 873 29.31 -16.13 -37.89
N ARG A 874 29.92 -15.96 -36.72
CA ARG A 874 31.30 -16.37 -36.48
C ARG A 874 31.52 -17.88 -36.58
N LEU A 875 30.59 -18.68 -36.07
CA LEU A 875 30.65 -20.14 -36.22
C LEU A 875 30.56 -20.56 -37.69
N LYS A 876 29.73 -19.86 -38.48
CA LYS A 876 29.64 -20.08 -39.92
C LYS A 876 30.93 -19.71 -40.64
N GLU A 877 31.49 -18.54 -40.35
CA GLU A 877 32.74 -18.05 -40.94
C GLU A 877 33.94 -18.94 -40.60
N ALA A 878 33.98 -19.48 -39.38
CA ALA A 878 34.99 -20.44 -38.94
C ALA A 878 34.81 -21.84 -39.57
N GLY A 879 33.71 -22.08 -40.31
CA GLY A 879 33.38 -23.40 -40.83
C GLY A 879 33.16 -24.44 -39.72
N ASN A 880 32.70 -24.01 -38.54
CA ASN A 880 32.63 -24.86 -37.37
C ASN A 880 31.54 -25.94 -37.52
N PRO A 881 31.83 -27.23 -37.22
CA PRO A 881 30.87 -28.33 -37.35
C PRO A 881 29.54 -28.11 -36.62
N VAL A 882 29.55 -27.42 -35.48
CA VAL A 882 28.35 -27.12 -34.68
C VAL A 882 27.33 -26.30 -35.48
N TYR A 883 27.78 -25.36 -36.31
CA TYR A 883 26.91 -24.57 -37.18
C TYR A 883 26.24 -25.45 -38.23
N PHE A 884 27.02 -26.25 -38.96
CA PHE A 884 26.51 -27.08 -40.05
C PHE A 884 25.54 -28.15 -39.54
N GLU A 885 25.85 -28.80 -38.42
CA GLU A 885 24.96 -29.80 -37.82
C GLU A 885 23.64 -29.16 -37.35
N ALA A 886 23.68 -27.95 -36.80
CA ALA A 886 22.48 -27.24 -36.36
C ALA A 886 21.62 -26.66 -37.50
N TYR A 887 22.25 -26.08 -38.54
CA TYR A 887 21.56 -25.30 -39.57
C TYR A 887 21.30 -26.05 -40.88
N GLU A 888 22.14 -27.04 -41.20
CA GLU A 888 22.09 -27.85 -42.43
C GLU A 888 21.79 -29.33 -42.18
N GLY A 889 21.99 -29.80 -40.94
CA GLY A 889 21.69 -31.17 -40.53
C GLY A 889 20.20 -31.55 -40.47
N SER A 890 19.92 -32.86 -40.40
CA SER A 890 18.57 -33.45 -40.35
C SER A 890 18.16 -33.89 -38.93
N GLY A 891 18.64 -33.20 -37.89
CA GLY A 891 18.39 -33.53 -36.49
C GLY A 891 16.94 -33.25 -36.01
N PRO A 892 16.60 -33.70 -34.79
CA PRO A 892 15.26 -33.54 -34.20
C PRO A 892 14.83 -32.07 -34.01
N TRP A 893 15.80 -31.16 -34.01
CA TRP A 893 15.61 -29.71 -33.85
C TRP A 893 15.64 -28.93 -35.17
N LYS A 894 15.40 -29.58 -36.32
CA LYS A 894 15.48 -28.95 -37.66
C LYS A 894 14.65 -27.64 -37.80
N LEU A 895 13.54 -27.53 -37.08
CA LEU A 895 12.68 -26.32 -37.07
C LEU A 895 13.12 -25.26 -36.05
N GLU A 896 14.04 -25.61 -35.15
CA GLU A 896 14.49 -24.83 -33.99
C GLU A 896 16.02 -24.75 -33.95
N LYS A 897 16.60 -24.29 -35.06
CA LYS A 897 18.05 -24.24 -35.32
C LYS A 897 18.90 -23.59 -34.22
N ARG A 898 18.40 -22.51 -33.60
CA ARG A 898 19.10 -21.81 -32.50
C ARG A 898 19.23 -22.69 -31.25
N VAL A 899 18.18 -23.44 -30.91
CA VAL A 899 18.21 -24.40 -29.79
C VAL A 899 19.18 -25.54 -30.10
N ALA A 900 19.14 -26.07 -31.33
CA ALA A 900 20.07 -27.09 -31.79
C ALA A 900 21.54 -26.65 -31.62
N LEU A 901 21.86 -25.43 -32.08
CA LEU A 901 23.21 -24.86 -31.99
C LEU A 901 23.68 -24.75 -30.54
N ALA A 902 22.84 -24.23 -29.64
CA ALA A 902 23.19 -24.11 -28.22
C ALA A 902 23.42 -25.48 -27.57
N LEU A 903 22.56 -26.48 -27.83
CA LEU A 903 22.73 -27.84 -27.30
C LEU A 903 24.03 -28.48 -27.79
N LEU A 904 24.36 -28.33 -29.07
CA LEU A 904 25.59 -28.87 -29.67
C LEU A 904 26.84 -28.18 -29.12
N ALA A 905 26.82 -26.86 -28.94
CA ALA A 905 27.92 -26.13 -28.30
C ALA A 905 28.12 -26.58 -26.84
N LEU A 906 27.03 -26.77 -26.08
CA LEU A 906 27.08 -27.21 -24.68
C LEU A 906 27.53 -28.66 -24.50
N LYS A 907 27.30 -29.53 -25.50
CA LYS A 907 27.78 -30.92 -25.50
C LYS A 907 29.29 -31.01 -25.29
N GLY A 908 30.03 -29.99 -25.74
CA GLY A 908 31.44 -29.82 -25.41
C GLY A 908 32.41 -30.66 -26.24
N ASP A 909 31.93 -31.35 -27.27
CA ASP A 909 32.76 -32.11 -28.21
C ASP A 909 33.66 -31.20 -29.10
N ASN A 910 33.42 -29.88 -29.07
CA ASN A 910 34.13 -28.89 -29.88
C ASN A 910 34.48 -27.65 -29.01
N GLU A 911 35.71 -27.59 -28.50
CA GLU A 911 36.17 -26.47 -27.66
C GLU A 911 36.18 -25.12 -28.39
N GLU A 912 36.46 -25.13 -29.69
CA GLU A 912 36.49 -23.92 -30.53
C GLU A 912 35.14 -23.21 -30.51
N SER A 913 34.03 -23.97 -30.50
CA SER A 913 32.68 -23.39 -30.43
C SER A 913 32.45 -22.59 -29.14
N LEU A 914 32.90 -23.09 -27.99
CA LEU A 914 32.76 -22.41 -26.70
C LEU A 914 33.72 -21.22 -26.58
N ARG A 915 34.90 -21.27 -27.21
CA ARG A 915 35.81 -20.13 -27.32
C ARG A 915 35.18 -19.00 -28.15
N ILE A 916 34.61 -19.31 -29.31
CA ILE A 916 33.90 -18.31 -30.14
C ILE A 916 32.74 -17.67 -29.35
N VAL A 917 31.97 -18.47 -28.61
CA VAL A 917 30.90 -17.96 -27.73
C VAL A 917 31.48 -17.01 -26.67
N ALA A 918 32.54 -17.43 -25.97
CA ALA A 918 33.19 -16.63 -24.94
C ALA A 918 33.76 -15.32 -25.49
N ASP A 919 34.48 -15.36 -26.61
CA ASP A 919 35.07 -14.19 -27.27
C ASP A 919 33.97 -13.20 -27.70
N THR A 920 32.89 -13.72 -28.29
CA THR A 920 31.76 -12.88 -28.72
C THR A 920 31.07 -12.21 -27.53
N LEU A 921 30.85 -12.95 -26.43
CA LEU A 921 30.30 -12.41 -25.19
C LEU A 921 31.23 -11.38 -24.55
N ASN A 922 32.54 -11.61 -24.60
CA ASN A 922 33.53 -10.70 -24.05
C ASN A 922 33.65 -9.39 -24.85
N GLU A 923 33.50 -9.45 -26.17
CA GLU A 923 33.46 -8.26 -27.03
C GLU A 923 32.13 -7.49 -26.92
N ALA A 924 31.01 -8.19 -26.76
CA ALA A 924 29.68 -7.59 -26.62
C ALA A 924 29.33 -7.23 -25.16
N ARG A 925 30.33 -7.14 -24.28
CA ARG A 925 30.16 -7.02 -22.84
C ARG A 925 29.28 -5.80 -22.47
N SER A 926 28.25 -6.05 -21.67
CA SER A 926 27.33 -5.03 -21.18
C SER A 926 27.07 -5.23 -19.68
N GLY A 927 26.85 -4.12 -18.99
CA GLY A 927 26.40 -4.07 -17.61
C GLY A 927 24.88 -4.18 -17.50
N PHE A 928 24.40 -4.43 -16.28
CA PHE A 928 22.97 -4.43 -15.98
C PHE A 928 22.37 -3.02 -16.09
N MET A 929 23.10 -2.00 -15.62
CA MET A 929 22.69 -0.59 -15.66
C MET A 929 22.46 -0.03 -17.06
N ASP A 930 23.10 -0.60 -18.09
CA ASP A 930 22.91 -0.18 -19.49
C ASP A 930 21.45 -0.35 -19.98
N PHE A 931 20.65 -1.14 -19.26
CA PHE A 931 19.27 -1.48 -19.59
C PHE A 931 18.27 -0.96 -18.55
N ILE A 932 18.71 -0.23 -17.53
CA ILE A 932 17.83 0.33 -16.51
C ILE A 932 17.25 1.65 -17.02
N TYR A 933 15.95 1.89 -16.79
CA TYR A 933 15.30 3.14 -17.22
C TYR A 933 15.88 4.38 -16.53
N TRP A 934 16.48 4.23 -15.36
CA TRP A 934 17.05 5.29 -14.53
C TRP A 934 18.55 5.39 -14.72
N GLU A 935 19.10 6.57 -14.45
CA GLU A 935 20.54 6.81 -14.54
C GLU A 935 21.29 6.09 -13.41
N ASP A 936 20.68 6.02 -12.23
CA ASP A 936 21.19 5.32 -11.04
C ASP A 936 20.06 4.60 -10.29
N LEU A 937 20.45 3.64 -9.45
CA LEU A 937 19.57 2.95 -8.50
C LEU A 937 19.73 3.55 -7.10
N GLU A 938 18.60 3.70 -6.41
CA GLU A 938 18.48 4.15 -5.03
C GLU A 938 18.90 3.02 -4.08
N THR A 939 20.21 2.87 -3.90
CA THR A 939 20.81 1.86 -2.99
C THR A 939 21.20 2.44 -1.62
N GLU A 940 21.26 3.77 -1.50
CA GLU A 940 21.46 4.52 -0.25
C GLU A 940 20.57 5.78 -0.22
N PRO A 941 20.16 6.27 0.98
CA PRO A 941 19.47 7.56 1.08
C PRO A 941 20.38 8.64 0.50
N ARG A 942 19.94 9.33 -0.55
CA ARG A 942 20.71 10.45 -1.11
C ARG A 942 20.97 11.45 0.01
N GLU A 943 22.24 11.72 0.30
CA GLU A 943 22.60 12.80 1.22
C GLU A 943 21.90 14.07 0.74
N ARG A 944 21.19 14.74 1.65
CA ARG A 944 20.56 16.04 1.38
C ARG A 944 21.64 16.97 0.84
N GLU A 945 21.67 17.18 -0.48
CA GLU A 945 22.54 18.19 -1.09
C GLU A 945 22.25 19.51 -0.38
N SER A 946 23.17 19.96 0.46
CA SER A 946 23.02 21.19 1.22
C SER A 946 22.73 22.32 0.24
N HIS A 947 21.57 22.97 0.39
CA HIS A 947 21.06 24.01 -0.51
C HIS A 947 21.86 25.34 -0.53
N ASN A 948 23.17 25.29 -0.29
CA ASN A 948 24.07 26.44 -0.32
C ASN A 948 25.25 26.20 -1.27
N GLN A 949 24.98 25.92 -2.55
CA GLN A 949 25.95 26.28 -3.59
C GLN A 949 25.39 27.45 -4.39
N ASP A 950 25.97 28.61 -4.09
CA ASP A 950 25.81 29.86 -4.80
C ASP A 950 26.19 29.64 -6.28
N PRO A 951 25.37 30.03 -7.29
CA PRO A 951 25.66 29.81 -8.70
C PRO A 951 26.82 30.64 -9.26
N SER A 952 27.65 31.26 -8.40
CA SER A 952 28.60 32.30 -8.76
C SER A 952 30.06 31.84 -8.89
N VAL A 953 30.39 30.57 -8.65
CA VAL A 953 31.76 30.07 -8.85
C VAL A 953 31.79 28.99 -9.93
N GLY A 954 32.02 29.43 -11.16
CA GLY A 954 32.22 28.55 -12.31
C GLY A 954 33.55 27.79 -12.26
N ASN A 955 33.54 26.68 -13.01
CA ASN A 955 34.68 25.91 -13.54
C ASN A 955 35.72 25.41 -12.52
N GLU A 956 35.77 24.09 -12.35
CA GLU A 956 36.85 23.31 -12.95
C GLU A 956 36.51 21.82 -13.01
N CYS A 957 36.72 21.27 -14.20
CA CYS A 957 36.72 19.86 -14.52
C CYS A 957 37.90 19.19 -13.80
N THR A 958 37.72 18.02 -13.19
CA THR A 958 38.85 17.09 -13.01
C THR A 958 38.36 15.64 -12.98
N VAL A 959 38.79 14.94 -14.02
CA VAL A 959 38.83 13.49 -14.17
C VAL A 959 39.73 12.87 -13.10
N MET A 960 39.27 11.80 -12.44
CA MET A 960 39.96 10.52 -12.27
C MET A 960 39.00 9.43 -11.82
#